data_AF-A0A951SBS2-F1
#
_entry.id   AF-A0A951SBS2-F1
#
_cell.length_a   1.000
_cell.length_b   1.000
_cell.length_c   1.000
_cell.angle_alpha   90.00
_cell.angle_beta   90.00
_cell.angle_gamma   90.00
#
_symmetry.space_group_name_H-M   'P 1'
#
loop_
_entity.id
_entity.type
_entity.pdbx_description
1 polymer ?
#
loop_
_entity_poly.entity_id
_entity_poly.type
_entity_poly.pdbx_seq_one_letter_code
_entity_poly.pdbx_strand_id
1 'polypeptide(L)'
;MIKGIKLYWILFFVGVLLLSVLSIFEQKQIEDTNAQIENGFEKVQQIIRSKELKFIDLVQSNLISDTNNLTRNWTAISKLLAENNVNLFINKNDTLVYWSTTEISNNQVKFPDKHTNTVIKGKNGWYLAYRQQRGNYMYSFTYLIKQNFSYRNQYLQNNFNNEFDFIEEAIVVNKKINDRYFEVVSITGKPLFYIQIISLYKNTKYSLLLALLAVLVFCVVLGHILLRHYICIVPTTTTITYFIVILWLRVSNTLYSVPHFLYNLKLFDPSIYASSAWFPSLGDLLIDSILVFWYFFILENWKNHPRYIKRKSTLIEIVWNIILSMLASSIVFASIRSIAIDSQISFDISKIYNINIFTLFALLACVIQLLTVYFICRNTSRAIKKYEGRTDFLILTIAVCLIPLIGLIFWQNDFNIENSIGIIGLALVFILFKLFTSRINRFQQYFIVIVFISAYTAYFIRTWDTIRESNNRKLFAVKQVSQTDITNDYFLRGVAEHIREDEYVKNYFKSPFISKKQFEKRIKQLYFTGYLGRFDIELLDYDGEGNHFKERNELAYRQVNKLYDEQAKESFAEEFRYMQNSGSIRGYLGKFVVRDGVSRLGYLYVVLRPRLIQNENRFDEILVEGNAFGKQKEYEYSYAVYKDKKLVYQNGDYAYSIINTWGESDGNFKYFTENEFSHLLYTNPQLLTVVVSKSENHLSQTIGLFSFIFTGCTVVLILVLLMFVTLNSQWLKQRKIANVKFIQWIRNNILKLLMIDSNQIVLIRTRIQSSIIFIVFTTLVF
;
A
#
# COMPACT_ATOMS: atom_id res chain seq x y z
N MET A 1 40.67 -19.12 -26.90
CA MET A 1 39.82 -18.66 -25.78
C MET A 1 39.96 -17.15 -25.53
N ILE A 2 41.18 -16.61 -25.41
CA ILE A 2 41.47 -15.19 -25.06
C ILE A 2 40.83 -14.15 -26.02
N LYS A 3 40.81 -14.41 -27.34
CA LYS A 3 40.16 -13.51 -28.34
C LYS A 3 38.64 -13.34 -28.10
N GLY A 4 37.96 -14.35 -27.57
CA GLY A 4 36.52 -14.29 -27.30
C GLY A 4 36.17 -13.44 -26.07
N ILE A 5 37.03 -13.43 -25.04
CA ILE A 5 36.79 -12.65 -23.81
C ILE A 5 36.95 -11.15 -24.05
N LYS A 6 37.92 -10.73 -24.88
CA LYS A 6 38.06 -9.33 -25.30
C LYS A 6 36.79 -8.84 -26.00
N LEU A 7 36.20 -9.67 -26.88
CA LEU A 7 34.94 -9.35 -27.55
C LEU A 7 33.78 -9.21 -26.55
N TYR A 8 33.67 -10.09 -25.55
CA TYR A 8 32.62 -9.98 -24.52
C TYR A 8 32.75 -8.71 -23.66
N TRP A 9 33.97 -8.25 -23.37
CA TRP A 9 34.19 -6.97 -22.69
C TRP A 9 33.77 -5.78 -23.54
N ILE A 10 34.12 -5.78 -24.83
CA ILE A 10 33.71 -4.72 -25.77
C ILE A 10 32.17 -4.68 -25.85
N LEU A 11 31.53 -5.85 -26.02
CA LEU A 11 30.07 -5.94 -26.05
C LEU A 11 29.42 -5.51 -24.74
N PHE A 12 30.02 -5.83 -23.59
CA PHE A 12 29.51 -5.41 -22.29
C PHE A 12 29.59 -3.89 -22.13
N PHE A 13 30.72 -3.28 -22.51
CA PHE A 13 30.90 -1.83 -22.44
C PHE A 13 29.94 -1.10 -23.39
N VAL A 14 29.77 -1.60 -24.62
CA VAL A 14 28.77 -1.10 -25.57
C VAL A 14 27.36 -1.22 -24.99
N GLY A 15 27.02 -2.34 -24.35
CA GLY A 15 25.74 -2.52 -23.68
C GLY A 15 25.50 -1.52 -22.55
N VAL A 16 26.50 -1.29 -21.69
CA VAL A 16 26.43 -0.30 -20.60
C VAL A 16 26.28 1.12 -21.13
N LEU A 17 27.02 1.47 -22.19
CA LEU A 17 26.91 2.78 -22.85
C LEU A 17 25.53 2.97 -23.51
N LEU A 18 24.98 1.93 -24.13
CA LEU A 18 23.66 1.99 -24.72
C LEU A 18 22.58 2.10 -23.64
N LEU A 19 22.75 1.39 -22.51
CA LEU A 19 21.86 1.51 -21.35
C LEU A 19 21.88 2.93 -20.78
N SER A 20 23.05 3.54 -20.61
CA SER A 20 23.14 4.92 -20.11
C SER A 20 22.52 5.94 -21.06
N VAL A 21 22.74 5.80 -22.38
CA VAL A 21 22.09 6.65 -23.39
C VAL A 21 20.56 6.50 -23.36
N LEU A 22 20.05 5.27 -23.28
CA LEU A 22 18.61 5.03 -23.19
C LEU A 22 18.01 5.57 -21.88
N SER A 23 18.71 5.45 -20.75
CA SER A 23 18.25 6.02 -19.47
C SER A 23 18.26 7.56 -19.47
N ILE A 24 19.24 8.20 -20.12
CA ILE A 24 19.24 9.67 -20.30
C ILE A 24 18.07 10.09 -21.21
N PHE A 25 17.80 9.31 -22.27
CA PHE A 25 16.67 9.55 -23.15
C PHE A 25 15.33 9.37 -22.42
N GLU A 26 15.23 8.36 -21.57
CA GLU A 26 14.10 8.12 -20.67
C GLU A 26 13.86 9.33 -19.75
N GLN A 27 14.90 9.82 -19.09
CA GLN A 27 14.82 10.97 -18.20
C GLN A 27 14.32 12.22 -18.95
N LYS A 28 14.88 12.52 -20.13
CA LYS A 28 14.42 13.64 -20.97
C LYS A 28 12.97 13.49 -21.44
N GLN A 29 12.49 12.26 -21.60
CA GLN A 29 11.10 12.02 -21.97
C GLN A 29 10.15 12.22 -20.79
N ILE A 30 10.60 11.94 -19.57
CA ILE A 30 9.80 12.01 -18.34
C ILE A 30 9.74 13.44 -17.79
N GLU A 31 10.71 14.29 -18.09
CA GLU A 31 10.68 15.71 -17.71
C GLU A 31 9.56 16.46 -18.44
N ASP A 32 8.67 17.10 -17.68
CA ASP A 32 7.61 17.98 -18.15
C ASP A 32 8.20 19.24 -18.81
N THR A 33 8.63 19.09 -20.05
CA THR A 33 9.11 20.22 -20.86
C THR A 33 7.91 20.99 -21.42
N ASN A 34 8.06 22.31 -21.61
CA ASN A 34 6.99 23.16 -22.15
C ASN A 34 6.40 22.62 -23.46
N ALA A 35 7.24 22.04 -24.33
CA ALA A 35 6.81 21.42 -25.59
C ALA A 35 5.92 20.18 -25.38
N GLN A 36 6.14 19.40 -24.32
CA GLN A 36 5.29 18.26 -24.00
C GLN A 36 3.93 18.71 -23.45
N ILE A 37 3.92 19.75 -22.61
CA ILE A 37 2.68 20.37 -22.13
C ILE A 37 1.84 20.89 -23.29
N GLU A 38 2.47 21.53 -24.27
CA GLU A 38 1.81 22.02 -25.49
C GLU A 38 1.23 20.87 -26.33
N ASN A 39 1.97 19.78 -26.53
CA ASN A 39 1.45 18.56 -27.17
C ASN A 39 0.29 17.93 -26.36
N GLY A 40 0.40 17.93 -25.03
CA GLY A 40 -0.68 17.51 -24.13
C GLY A 40 -1.95 18.33 -24.36
N PHE A 41 -1.81 19.65 -24.50
CA PHE A 41 -2.91 20.54 -24.86
C PHE A 41 -3.49 20.22 -26.24
N GLU A 42 -2.66 20.02 -27.27
CA GLU A 42 -3.14 19.62 -28.61
C GLU A 42 -3.95 18.32 -28.56
N LYS A 43 -3.52 17.34 -27.75
CA LYS A 43 -4.28 16.10 -27.54
C LYS A 43 -5.63 16.35 -26.87
N VAL A 44 -5.68 17.20 -25.85
CA VAL A 44 -6.96 17.61 -25.22
C VAL A 44 -7.89 18.21 -26.28
N GLN A 45 -7.36 19.12 -27.10
CA GLN A 45 -8.08 19.78 -28.17
C GLN A 45 -8.62 18.79 -29.22
N GLN A 46 -7.83 17.78 -29.59
CA GLN A 46 -8.23 16.71 -30.51
C GLN A 46 -9.33 15.82 -29.92
N ILE A 47 -9.21 15.42 -28.65
CA ILE A 47 -10.21 14.59 -27.96
C ILE A 47 -11.55 15.31 -27.91
N ILE A 48 -11.56 16.59 -27.49
CA ILE A 48 -12.78 17.39 -27.41
C ILE A 48 -13.43 17.54 -28.79
N ARG A 49 -12.66 17.87 -29.84
CA ARG A 49 -13.19 17.95 -31.21
C ARG A 49 -13.73 16.61 -31.70
N SER A 50 -13.05 15.51 -31.42
CA SER A 50 -13.50 14.16 -31.80
C SER A 50 -14.84 13.81 -31.15
N LYS A 51 -15.05 14.24 -29.89
CA LYS A 51 -16.32 14.03 -29.17
C LYS A 51 -17.45 14.89 -29.73
N GLU A 52 -17.15 16.14 -30.07
CA GLU A 52 -18.13 17.00 -30.76
C GLU A 52 -18.56 16.42 -32.11
N LEU A 53 -17.63 15.90 -32.92
CA LEU A 53 -17.97 15.20 -34.17
C LEU A 53 -18.83 13.96 -33.90
N LYS A 54 -18.45 13.14 -32.90
CA LYS A 54 -19.24 11.97 -32.51
C LYS A 54 -20.65 12.33 -32.06
N PHE A 55 -20.87 13.44 -31.35
CA PHE A 55 -22.23 13.87 -31.00
C PHE A 55 -23.08 14.13 -32.24
N ILE A 56 -22.50 14.78 -33.26
CA ILE A 56 -23.17 15.05 -34.53
C ILE A 56 -23.50 13.74 -35.26
N ASP A 57 -22.54 12.82 -35.34
CA ASP A 57 -22.72 11.51 -35.98
C ASP A 57 -23.78 10.67 -35.25
N LEU A 58 -23.78 10.67 -33.91
CA LEU A 58 -24.76 9.96 -33.09
C LEU A 58 -26.17 10.47 -33.34
N VAL A 59 -26.38 11.80 -33.43
CA VAL A 59 -27.69 12.35 -33.77
C VAL A 59 -28.13 11.98 -35.19
N GLN A 60 -27.18 11.88 -36.13
CA GLN A 60 -27.46 11.51 -37.51
C GLN A 60 -27.65 10.00 -37.72
N SER A 61 -27.23 9.17 -36.77
CA SER A 61 -27.37 7.71 -36.86
C SER A 61 -28.83 7.26 -37.03
N ASN A 62 -29.03 6.20 -37.82
CA ASN A 62 -30.36 5.62 -38.07
C ASN A 62 -31.08 5.15 -36.80
N LEU A 63 -30.32 4.88 -35.73
CA LEU A 63 -30.84 4.52 -34.40
C LEU A 63 -31.51 5.70 -33.68
N ILE A 64 -31.11 6.94 -34.01
CA ILE A 64 -31.60 8.16 -33.37
C ILE A 64 -32.46 9.00 -34.33
N SER A 65 -32.29 8.87 -35.64
CA SER A 65 -32.90 9.73 -36.66
C SER A 65 -34.39 9.50 -36.93
N ASP A 66 -34.92 8.30 -36.73
CA ASP A 66 -36.33 8.00 -36.97
C ASP A 66 -37.19 8.46 -35.77
N THR A 67 -37.82 9.63 -35.92
CA THR A 67 -38.67 10.27 -34.90
C THR A 67 -40.02 9.57 -34.69
N ASN A 68 -40.43 8.68 -35.61
CA ASN A 68 -41.74 8.03 -35.59
C ASN A 68 -41.75 6.67 -34.88
N ASN A 69 -40.60 5.99 -34.75
CA ASN A 69 -40.46 4.68 -34.10
C ASN A 69 -39.78 4.78 -32.72
N LEU A 70 -40.46 5.38 -31.75
CA LEU A 70 -40.02 5.43 -30.34
C LEU A 70 -40.31 4.15 -29.54
N THR A 71 -40.72 3.07 -30.20
CA THR A 71 -40.65 1.70 -29.68
C THR A 71 -39.22 1.18 -29.80
N ARG A 72 -38.28 1.75 -29.03
CA ARG A 72 -36.83 1.50 -29.19
C ARG A 72 -36.30 0.38 -28.30
N ASN A 73 -35.36 -0.36 -28.88
CA ASN A 73 -34.39 -1.22 -28.20
C ASN A 73 -33.42 -0.33 -27.39
N TRP A 74 -33.85 0.16 -26.22
CA TRP A 74 -33.07 1.05 -25.34
C TRP A 74 -31.70 0.47 -24.98
N THR A 75 -31.61 -0.86 -24.90
CA THR A 75 -30.38 -1.60 -24.67
C THR A 75 -29.35 -1.41 -25.78
N ALA A 76 -29.76 -1.30 -27.04
CA ALA A 76 -28.84 -1.03 -28.15
C ALA A 76 -28.28 0.40 -28.09
N ILE A 77 -29.13 1.38 -27.72
CA ILE A 77 -28.72 2.79 -27.58
C ILE A 77 -27.80 2.95 -26.38
N SER A 78 -28.14 2.36 -25.22
CA SER A 78 -27.28 2.42 -24.04
C SER A 78 -25.92 1.77 -24.28
N LYS A 79 -25.88 0.67 -25.04
CA LYS A 79 -24.61 0.01 -25.41
C LYS A 79 -23.76 0.90 -26.32
N LEU A 80 -24.35 1.49 -27.36
CA LEU A 80 -23.66 2.40 -28.28
C LEU A 80 -23.15 3.67 -27.58
N LEU A 81 -23.93 4.21 -26.64
CA LEU A 81 -23.53 5.34 -25.80
C LEU A 81 -22.37 4.98 -24.86
N ALA A 82 -22.43 3.81 -24.22
CA ALA A 82 -21.37 3.31 -23.34
C ALA A 82 -20.07 3.05 -24.11
N GLU A 83 -20.12 2.44 -25.29
CA GLU A 83 -18.95 2.20 -26.17
C GLU A 83 -18.28 3.51 -26.60
N ASN A 84 -19.07 4.58 -26.77
CA ASN A 84 -18.54 5.89 -27.12
C ASN A 84 -18.21 6.76 -25.90
N ASN A 85 -18.48 6.29 -24.68
CA ASN A 85 -18.30 7.03 -23.43
C ASN A 85 -19.03 8.39 -23.48
N VAL A 86 -20.30 8.37 -23.88
CA VAL A 86 -21.15 9.57 -24.04
C VAL A 86 -22.48 9.35 -23.34
N ASN A 87 -23.01 10.40 -22.73
CA ASN A 87 -24.31 10.42 -22.09
C ASN A 87 -25.35 11.13 -22.96
N LEU A 88 -26.62 10.71 -22.86
CA LEU A 88 -27.73 11.25 -23.62
C LEU A 88 -28.97 11.49 -22.74
N PHE A 89 -29.58 12.65 -22.91
CA PHE A 89 -30.92 12.99 -22.44
C PHE A 89 -31.82 13.29 -23.64
N ILE A 90 -33.03 12.73 -23.65
CA ILE A 90 -34.04 13.00 -24.67
C ILE A 90 -35.26 13.62 -24.00
N ASN A 91 -35.54 14.87 -24.31
CA ASN A 91 -36.74 15.57 -23.85
C ASN A 91 -37.75 15.66 -25.00
N LYS A 92 -39.02 15.31 -24.74
CA LYS A 92 -40.13 15.60 -25.64
C LYS A 92 -40.84 16.85 -25.11
N ASN A 93 -40.78 17.95 -25.85
CA ASN A 93 -41.12 19.27 -25.34
C ASN A 93 -40.34 19.54 -24.03
N ASP A 94 -41.01 19.63 -22.89
CA ASP A 94 -40.40 19.85 -21.56
C ASP A 94 -40.35 18.58 -20.69
N THR A 95 -40.70 17.41 -21.23
CA THR A 95 -40.72 16.14 -20.49
C THR A 95 -39.53 15.26 -20.84
N LEU A 96 -38.77 14.83 -19.83
CA LEU A 96 -37.66 13.87 -20.01
C LEU A 96 -38.24 12.48 -20.30
N VAL A 97 -37.90 11.92 -21.45
CA VAL A 97 -38.38 10.60 -21.91
C VAL A 97 -37.30 9.52 -21.75
N TYR A 98 -36.03 9.89 -21.85
CA TYR A 98 -34.90 8.95 -21.72
C TYR A 98 -33.66 9.64 -21.14
N TRP A 99 -32.93 8.92 -20.29
CA TRP A 99 -31.60 9.29 -19.80
C TRP A 99 -30.70 8.07 -19.77
N SER A 100 -29.43 8.25 -20.15
CA SER A 100 -28.42 7.17 -20.09
C SER A 100 -27.54 7.19 -18.84
N THR A 101 -27.61 8.26 -18.04
CA THR A 101 -26.72 8.45 -16.87
C THR A 101 -27.46 9.09 -15.69
N THR A 102 -26.95 8.83 -14.49
CA THR A 102 -27.33 9.50 -13.24
C THR A 102 -26.23 10.43 -12.72
N GLU A 103 -25.10 10.54 -13.43
CA GLU A 103 -23.96 11.37 -13.01
C GLU A 103 -24.31 12.86 -13.01
N ILE A 104 -25.05 13.33 -14.00
CA ILE A 104 -25.53 14.71 -14.09
C ILE A 104 -27.05 14.72 -14.24
N SER A 105 -27.71 15.66 -13.55
CA SER A 105 -29.15 15.83 -13.70
C SER A 105 -29.47 16.62 -14.98
N ASN A 106 -30.52 16.23 -15.71
CA ASN A 106 -31.03 16.97 -16.88
C ASN A 106 -31.24 18.47 -16.57
N ASN A 107 -31.68 18.82 -15.36
CA ASN A 107 -31.91 20.21 -14.95
C ASN A 107 -30.62 21.04 -14.83
N GLN A 108 -29.47 20.40 -14.69
CA GLN A 108 -28.16 21.04 -14.67
C GLN A 108 -27.60 21.26 -16.08
N VAL A 109 -28.13 20.57 -17.09
CA VAL A 109 -27.70 20.68 -18.48
C VAL A 109 -28.36 21.92 -19.11
N LYS A 110 -27.88 23.11 -18.74
CA LYS A 110 -28.37 24.39 -19.26
C LYS A 110 -27.40 24.95 -20.28
N PHE A 111 -27.95 25.40 -21.40
CA PHE A 111 -27.20 26.03 -22.48
C PHE A 111 -27.49 27.53 -22.49
N PRO A 112 -26.46 28.38 -22.67
CA PRO A 112 -26.68 29.79 -23.00
C PRO A 112 -27.53 29.92 -24.28
N ASP A 113 -28.38 30.93 -24.35
CA ASP A 113 -29.26 31.14 -25.51
C ASP A 113 -28.45 31.20 -26.82
N LYS A 114 -28.94 30.52 -27.86
CA LYS A 114 -28.31 30.35 -29.19
C LYS A 114 -27.04 29.48 -29.25
N HIS A 115 -26.55 28.93 -28.14
CA HIS A 115 -25.44 27.97 -28.16
C HIS A 115 -25.93 26.53 -28.33
N THR A 116 -25.34 25.79 -29.27
CA THR A 116 -25.56 24.35 -29.48
C THR A 116 -24.54 23.49 -28.75
N ASN A 117 -23.35 24.02 -28.48
CA ASN A 117 -22.28 23.40 -27.70
C ASN A 117 -21.80 24.33 -26.58
N THR A 118 -21.50 23.76 -25.43
CA THR A 118 -20.96 24.48 -24.27
C THR A 118 -20.28 23.53 -23.29
N VAL A 119 -19.59 24.09 -22.29
CA VAL A 119 -19.09 23.33 -21.14
C VAL A 119 -19.85 23.73 -19.89
N ILE A 120 -20.31 22.73 -19.16
CA ILE A 120 -21.18 22.87 -18.00
C ILE A 120 -20.40 22.44 -16.76
N LYS A 121 -20.38 23.30 -15.75
CA LYS A 121 -19.88 22.98 -14.42
C LYS A 121 -21.02 22.43 -13.57
N GLY A 122 -21.12 21.10 -13.46
CA GLY A 122 -22.02 20.42 -12.54
C GLY A 122 -21.50 20.46 -11.10
N LYS A 123 -22.29 19.93 -10.16
CA LYS A 123 -21.88 19.81 -8.74
C LYS A 123 -20.73 18.81 -8.53
N ASN A 124 -20.60 17.84 -9.43
CA ASN A 124 -19.65 16.74 -9.33
C ASN A 124 -18.56 16.77 -10.41
N GLY A 125 -18.57 17.73 -11.34
CA GLY A 125 -17.59 17.73 -12.43
C GLY A 125 -17.85 18.74 -13.56
N TRP A 126 -16.93 18.74 -14.51
CA TRP A 126 -16.99 19.51 -15.75
C TRP A 126 -17.42 18.62 -16.90
N TYR A 127 -18.42 19.06 -17.67
CA TYR A 127 -19.00 18.30 -18.77
C TYR A 127 -18.99 19.10 -20.06
N LEU A 128 -18.58 18.49 -21.16
CA LEU A 128 -18.87 18.97 -22.50
C LEU A 128 -20.31 18.62 -22.83
N ALA A 129 -21.10 19.58 -23.31
CA ALA A 129 -22.50 19.38 -23.64
C ALA A 129 -22.82 19.84 -25.06
N TYR A 130 -23.66 19.08 -25.75
CA TYR A 130 -24.16 19.39 -27.09
C TYR A 130 -25.66 19.17 -27.15
N ARG A 131 -26.42 20.11 -27.73
CA ARG A 131 -27.86 19.97 -27.94
C ARG A 131 -28.25 20.09 -29.40
N GLN A 132 -29.23 19.29 -29.79
CA GLN A 132 -29.89 19.38 -31.09
C GLN A 132 -31.38 19.10 -30.97
N GLN A 133 -32.19 19.97 -31.57
CA GLN A 133 -33.64 19.81 -31.66
C GLN A 133 -34.03 19.17 -32.99
N ARG A 134 -34.91 18.16 -32.96
CA ARG A 134 -35.54 17.55 -34.13
C ARG A 134 -37.04 17.35 -33.86
N GLY A 135 -37.87 18.14 -34.53
CA GLY A 135 -39.31 18.17 -34.26
C GLY A 135 -39.59 18.53 -32.80
N ASN A 136 -40.40 17.69 -32.14
CA ASN A 136 -40.77 17.86 -30.73
C ASN A 136 -39.74 17.26 -29.75
N TYR A 137 -38.62 16.72 -30.23
CA TYR A 137 -37.60 16.10 -29.40
C TYR A 137 -36.33 16.96 -29.32
N MET A 138 -35.80 17.12 -28.12
CA MET A 138 -34.52 17.75 -27.83
C MET A 138 -33.56 16.69 -27.33
N TYR A 139 -32.46 16.50 -28.05
CA TYR A 139 -31.38 15.59 -27.72
C TYR A 139 -30.24 16.38 -27.09
N SER A 140 -29.88 16.05 -25.86
CA SER A 140 -28.79 16.67 -25.12
C SER A 140 -27.74 15.62 -24.79
N PHE A 141 -26.58 15.71 -25.43
CA PHE A 141 -25.42 14.85 -25.15
C PHE A 141 -24.53 15.50 -24.12
N THR A 142 -23.99 14.71 -23.21
CA THR A 142 -22.95 15.16 -22.27
C THR A 142 -21.77 14.20 -22.24
N TYR A 143 -20.58 14.75 -22.01
CA TYR A 143 -19.34 14.01 -21.86
C TYR A 143 -18.58 14.55 -20.66
N LEU A 144 -18.26 13.69 -19.69
CA LEU A 144 -17.50 14.07 -18.51
C LEU A 144 -16.05 14.37 -18.90
N ILE A 145 -15.57 15.58 -18.61
CA ILE A 145 -14.18 15.99 -18.80
C ILE A 145 -13.37 15.66 -17.54
N LYS A 146 -13.83 16.16 -16.39
CA LYS A 146 -13.14 16.03 -15.10
C LYS A 146 -14.13 15.94 -13.94
N GLN A 147 -13.94 14.97 -13.05
CA GLN A 147 -14.64 14.91 -11.77
C GLN A 147 -14.13 15.99 -10.82
N ASN A 148 -15.05 16.61 -10.10
CA ASN A 148 -14.76 17.70 -9.17
C ASN A 148 -15.72 17.66 -7.98
N PHE A 149 -15.54 16.68 -7.11
CA PHE A 149 -16.25 16.57 -5.84
C PHE A 149 -15.72 17.62 -4.84
N SER A 150 -16.61 18.08 -3.96
CA SER A 150 -16.30 19.06 -2.90
C SER A 150 -15.44 18.49 -1.77
N TYR A 151 -15.46 17.18 -1.58
CA TYR A 151 -14.65 16.43 -0.62
C TYR A 151 -13.96 15.27 -1.34
N ARG A 152 -12.75 14.94 -0.91
CA ARG A 152 -11.95 13.83 -1.47
C ARG A 152 -11.69 12.76 -0.41
N ASN A 153 -11.83 11.50 -0.80
CA ASN A 153 -11.49 10.35 0.03
C ASN A 153 -11.08 9.16 -0.84
N GLN A 154 -10.91 7.98 -0.25
CA GLN A 154 -10.51 6.77 -0.96
C GLN A 154 -11.54 6.28 -2.02
N TYR A 155 -12.79 6.71 -1.94
CA TYR A 155 -13.87 6.35 -2.85
C TYR A 155 -14.16 7.44 -3.89
N LEU A 156 -14.00 8.72 -3.53
CA LEU A 156 -14.27 9.88 -4.36
C LEU A 156 -12.97 10.64 -4.64
N GLN A 157 -12.51 10.52 -5.88
CA GLN A 157 -11.29 11.19 -6.37
C GLN A 157 -11.64 12.11 -7.54
N ASN A 158 -10.96 13.25 -7.62
CA ASN A 158 -11.19 14.25 -8.66
C ASN A 158 -10.32 13.96 -9.89
N ASN A 159 -10.61 12.85 -10.57
CA ASN A 159 -9.84 12.38 -11.71
C ASN A 159 -10.42 12.91 -13.03
N PHE A 160 -9.58 12.96 -14.06
CA PHE A 160 -10.04 13.17 -15.43
C PHE A 160 -10.72 11.90 -15.96
N ASN A 161 -11.52 12.05 -17.02
CA ASN A 161 -12.01 10.89 -17.77
C ASN A 161 -10.81 10.10 -18.36
N ASN A 162 -10.93 8.78 -18.46
CA ASN A 162 -9.84 7.87 -18.88
C ASN A 162 -9.21 8.24 -20.25
N GLU A 163 -9.96 8.91 -21.14
CA GLU A 163 -9.39 9.40 -22.41
C GLU A 163 -8.33 10.50 -22.22
N PHE A 164 -8.26 11.10 -21.04
CA PHE A 164 -7.24 12.06 -20.62
C PHE A 164 -6.21 11.46 -19.65
N ASP A 165 -6.03 10.14 -19.62
CA ASP A 165 -5.07 9.45 -18.72
C ASP A 165 -3.60 9.91 -18.85
N PHE A 166 -3.28 10.69 -19.88
CA PHE A 166 -1.97 11.34 -20.03
C PHE A 166 -1.79 12.57 -19.13
N ILE A 167 -2.85 13.08 -18.51
CA ILE A 167 -2.82 14.22 -17.59
C ILE A 167 -2.84 13.67 -16.16
N GLU A 168 -1.81 13.99 -15.38
CA GLU A 168 -1.78 13.67 -13.96
C GLU A 168 -2.50 14.75 -13.17
N GLU A 169 -2.13 16.02 -13.38
CA GLU A 169 -2.77 17.14 -12.71
C GLU A 169 -3.00 18.31 -13.67
N ALA A 170 -4.25 18.79 -13.71
CA ALA A 170 -4.61 19.98 -14.48
C ALA A 170 -5.81 20.70 -13.87
N ILE A 171 -5.86 22.01 -14.08
CA ILE A 171 -6.93 22.89 -13.62
C ILE A 171 -7.80 23.28 -14.83
N VAL A 172 -9.11 23.09 -14.70
CA VAL A 172 -10.11 23.47 -15.70
C VAL A 172 -10.89 24.68 -15.17
N VAL A 173 -10.95 25.75 -15.96
CA VAL A 173 -11.65 26.99 -15.63
C VAL A 173 -12.45 27.50 -16.83
N ASN A 174 -13.45 28.33 -16.58
CA ASN A 174 -14.32 28.91 -17.62
C ASN A 174 -13.80 30.26 -18.17
N LYS A 175 -12.79 30.86 -17.53
CA LYS A 175 -12.19 32.14 -17.95
C LYS A 175 -10.67 32.06 -17.84
N LYS A 176 -9.97 32.68 -18.78
CA LYS A 176 -8.51 32.77 -18.75
C LYS A 176 -8.08 33.59 -17.52
N ILE A 177 -7.23 33.01 -16.67
CA ILE A 177 -6.69 33.68 -15.47
C ILE A 177 -5.30 34.24 -15.76
N ASN A 178 -4.44 33.46 -16.43
CA ASN A 178 -3.07 33.84 -16.81
C ASN A 178 -2.64 33.12 -18.09
N ASP A 179 -1.42 33.39 -18.57
CA ASP A 179 -0.89 32.82 -19.83
C ASP A 179 -0.50 31.33 -19.76
N ARG A 180 -0.55 30.72 -18.57
CA ARG A 180 -0.37 29.26 -18.43
C ARG A 180 -1.65 28.48 -18.75
N TYR A 181 -2.78 29.17 -18.92
CA TYR A 181 -4.05 28.57 -19.32
C TYR A 181 -4.19 28.59 -20.84
N PHE A 182 -4.24 27.40 -21.43
CA PHE A 182 -4.49 27.21 -22.84
C PHE A 182 -5.99 27.15 -23.12
N GLU A 183 -6.41 27.75 -24.24
CA GLU A 183 -7.81 27.88 -24.63
C GLU A 183 -8.26 26.67 -25.45
N VAL A 184 -9.21 25.89 -24.93
CA VAL A 184 -9.81 24.78 -25.69
C VAL A 184 -11.01 25.32 -26.46
N VAL A 185 -10.97 25.17 -27.78
CA VAL A 185 -11.99 25.68 -28.71
C VAL A 185 -12.85 24.58 -29.29
N SER A 186 -14.08 24.89 -29.65
CA SER A 186 -14.98 24.00 -30.39
C SER A 186 -14.51 23.81 -31.85
N ILE A 187 -15.06 22.82 -32.57
CA ILE A 187 -14.89 22.67 -34.03
C ILE A 187 -15.21 23.98 -34.78
N THR A 188 -16.16 24.77 -34.29
CA THR A 188 -16.56 26.07 -34.88
C THR A 188 -15.65 27.24 -34.47
N GLY A 189 -14.57 26.99 -33.73
CA GLY A 189 -13.61 28.02 -33.28
C GLY A 189 -14.06 28.83 -32.06
N LYS A 190 -15.20 28.50 -31.43
CA LYS A 190 -15.68 29.17 -30.22
C LYS A 190 -14.96 28.67 -28.96
N PRO A 191 -14.60 29.53 -27.98
CA PRO A 191 -14.04 29.09 -26.70
C PRO A 191 -15.03 28.21 -25.93
N LEU A 192 -14.54 27.09 -25.41
CA LEU A 192 -15.31 26.21 -24.53
C LEU A 192 -14.88 26.36 -23.07
N PHE A 193 -13.58 26.20 -22.80
CA PHE A 193 -12.98 26.31 -21.47
C PHE A 193 -11.47 26.53 -21.59
N TYR A 194 -10.84 26.82 -20.47
CA TYR A 194 -9.38 26.93 -20.38
C TYR A 194 -8.82 25.85 -19.48
N ILE A 195 -7.69 25.28 -19.88
CA ILE A 195 -6.98 24.25 -19.12
C ILE A 195 -5.54 24.68 -18.86
N GLN A 196 -5.12 24.55 -17.60
CA GLN A 196 -3.71 24.61 -17.23
C GLN A 196 -3.26 23.20 -16.85
N ILE A 197 -2.40 22.60 -17.66
CA ILE A 197 -1.77 21.33 -17.34
C ILE A 197 -0.60 21.61 -16.40
N ILE A 198 -0.62 21.02 -15.21
CA ILE A 198 0.42 21.17 -14.18
C ILE A 198 1.48 20.09 -14.37
N SER A 199 1.05 18.83 -14.53
CA SER A 199 1.93 17.70 -14.82
C SER A 199 1.27 16.69 -15.75
N LEU A 200 2.08 16.04 -16.58
CA LEU A 200 1.68 14.91 -17.40
C LEU A 200 2.03 13.60 -16.69
N TYR A 201 1.27 12.55 -17.00
CA TYR A 201 1.55 11.24 -16.43
C TYR A 201 2.90 10.73 -16.94
N LYS A 202 3.81 10.46 -16.00
CA LYS A 202 5.20 10.06 -16.26
C LYS A 202 5.29 8.59 -16.66
N ASN A 203 4.87 8.26 -17.88
CA ASN A 203 5.00 6.91 -18.41
C ASN A 203 6.11 6.81 -19.45
N THR A 204 6.98 5.82 -19.26
CA THR A 204 7.91 5.40 -20.30
C THR A 204 7.15 4.79 -21.46
N LYS A 205 7.49 5.19 -22.70
CA LYS A 205 6.91 4.57 -23.88
C LYS A 205 7.20 3.07 -23.86
N TYR A 206 6.21 2.24 -24.16
CA TYR A 206 6.37 0.78 -24.19
C TYR A 206 7.56 0.32 -25.04
N SER A 207 7.82 0.98 -26.18
CA SER A 207 8.98 0.68 -27.03
C SER A 207 10.32 0.97 -26.35
N LEU A 208 10.42 2.09 -25.64
CA LEU A 208 11.61 2.46 -24.86
C LEU A 208 11.80 1.52 -23.67
N LEU A 209 10.71 1.19 -22.96
CA LEU A 209 10.73 0.23 -21.86
C LEU A 209 11.23 -1.14 -22.33
N LEU A 210 10.73 -1.65 -23.47
CA LEU A 210 11.18 -2.91 -24.04
C LEU A 210 12.67 -2.87 -24.42
N ALA A 211 13.13 -1.74 -24.99
CA ALA A 211 14.54 -1.53 -25.32
C ALA A 211 15.43 -1.52 -24.06
N LEU A 212 15.04 -0.77 -23.02
CA LEU A 212 15.73 -0.74 -21.73
C LEU A 212 15.83 -2.13 -21.11
N LEU A 213 14.72 -2.89 -21.07
CA LEU A 213 14.70 -4.26 -20.55
C LEU A 213 15.58 -5.20 -21.37
N ALA A 214 15.54 -5.12 -22.71
CA ALA A 214 16.36 -5.96 -23.57
C ALA A 214 17.85 -5.71 -23.36
N VAL A 215 18.26 -4.45 -23.25
CA VAL A 215 19.66 -4.04 -23.03
C VAL A 215 20.11 -4.40 -21.61
N LEU A 216 19.24 -4.22 -20.61
CA LEU A 216 19.50 -4.66 -19.23
C LEU A 216 19.76 -6.17 -19.19
N VAL A 217 18.89 -6.98 -19.78
CA VAL A 217 19.05 -8.45 -19.86
C VAL A 217 20.34 -8.81 -20.58
N PHE A 218 20.66 -8.12 -21.68
CA PHE A 218 21.91 -8.31 -22.41
C PHE A 218 23.15 -8.03 -21.53
N CYS A 219 23.16 -6.92 -20.80
CA CYS A 219 24.22 -6.56 -19.86
C CYS A 219 24.35 -7.59 -18.72
N VAL A 220 23.24 -8.05 -18.14
CA VAL A 220 23.23 -9.06 -17.08
C VAL A 220 23.79 -10.40 -17.58
N VAL A 221 23.42 -10.84 -18.79
CA VAL A 221 23.93 -12.08 -19.38
C VAL A 221 25.43 -11.99 -19.67
N LEU A 222 25.90 -10.88 -20.24
CA LEU A 222 27.33 -10.67 -20.48
C LEU A 222 28.11 -10.57 -19.17
N GLY A 223 27.59 -9.81 -18.19
CA GLY A 223 28.14 -9.72 -16.84
C GLY A 223 28.25 -11.10 -16.21
N HIS A 224 27.22 -11.94 -16.31
CA HIS A 224 27.25 -13.33 -15.84
C HIS A 224 28.40 -14.14 -16.45
N ILE A 225 28.57 -14.05 -17.78
CA ILE A 225 29.60 -14.79 -18.52
C ILE A 225 31.00 -14.34 -18.10
N LEU A 226 31.22 -13.03 -18.01
CA LEU A 226 32.49 -12.44 -17.57
C LEU A 226 32.81 -12.82 -16.13
N LEU A 227 31.87 -12.62 -15.20
CA LEU A 227 32.02 -13.01 -13.78
C LEU A 227 32.37 -14.49 -13.64
N ARG A 228 31.63 -15.36 -14.33
CA ARG A 228 31.88 -16.80 -14.32
C ARG A 228 33.27 -17.17 -14.87
N HIS A 229 33.78 -16.43 -15.86
CA HIS A 229 35.11 -16.68 -16.40
C HIS A 229 36.20 -16.26 -15.41
N TYR A 230 36.16 -15.02 -14.94
CA TYR A 230 37.24 -14.47 -14.12
C TYR A 230 37.25 -15.03 -12.69
N ILE A 231 36.10 -15.41 -12.10
CA ILE A 231 36.05 -16.01 -10.76
C ILE A 231 36.90 -17.29 -10.67
N CYS A 232 37.11 -17.98 -11.79
CA CYS A 232 37.94 -19.19 -11.85
C CYS A 232 39.44 -18.90 -11.99
N ILE A 233 39.80 -17.73 -12.51
CA ILE A 233 41.18 -17.33 -12.82
C ILE A 233 41.79 -16.51 -11.69
N VAL A 234 41.10 -15.45 -11.29
CA VAL A 234 41.52 -14.48 -10.28
C VAL A 234 40.36 -14.20 -9.32
N PRO A 235 40.02 -15.15 -8.43
CA PRO A 235 38.83 -15.06 -7.59
C PRO A 235 38.85 -13.79 -6.72
N THR A 236 39.92 -13.53 -5.97
CA THR A 236 39.97 -12.40 -5.01
C THR A 236 39.75 -11.03 -5.64
N THR A 237 40.36 -10.76 -6.80
CA THR A 237 40.15 -9.48 -7.48
C THR A 237 38.73 -9.37 -8.01
N THR A 238 38.18 -10.45 -8.57
CA THR A 238 36.79 -10.44 -9.06
C THR A 238 35.75 -10.25 -7.97
N THR A 239 35.99 -10.82 -6.77
CA THR A 239 35.09 -10.62 -5.64
C THR A 239 35.10 -9.16 -5.19
N ILE A 240 36.29 -8.54 -5.10
CA ILE A 240 36.42 -7.13 -4.72
C ILE A 240 35.76 -6.22 -5.77
N THR A 241 36.07 -6.43 -7.05
CA THR A 241 35.46 -5.64 -8.15
C THR A 241 33.94 -5.79 -8.17
N TYR A 242 33.40 -6.99 -7.93
CA TYR A 242 31.96 -7.22 -7.93
C TYR A 242 31.25 -6.39 -6.85
N PHE A 243 31.74 -6.42 -5.60
CA PHE A 243 31.12 -5.64 -4.52
C PHE A 243 31.31 -4.13 -4.69
N ILE A 244 32.44 -3.68 -5.24
CA ILE A 244 32.64 -2.26 -5.59
C ILE A 244 31.63 -1.82 -6.65
N VAL A 245 31.41 -2.62 -7.69
CA VAL A 245 30.43 -2.30 -8.75
C VAL A 245 29.01 -2.27 -8.19
N ILE A 246 28.62 -3.23 -7.33
CA ILE A 246 27.31 -3.19 -6.67
C ILE A 246 27.17 -1.95 -5.80
N LEU A 247 28.17 -1.62 -4.99
CA LEU A 247 28.11 -0.45 -4.12
C LEU A 247 28.00 0.84 -4.95
N TRP A 248 28.73 0.93 -6.05
CA TRP A 248 28.62 2.05 -7.00
C TRP A 248 27.23 2.12 -7.64
N LEU A 249 26.69 0.99 -8.11
CA LEU A 249 25.33 0.92 -8.65
C LEU A 249 24.29 1.32 -7.61
N ARG A 250 24.44 0.86 -6.36
CA ARG A 250 23.53 1.17 -5.25
C ARG A 250 23.54 2.65 -4.93
N VAL A 251 24.72 3.25 -4.73
CA VAL A 251 24.86 4.69 -4.45
C VAL A 251 24.28 5.51 -5.61
N SER A 252 24.56 5.12 -6.86
CA SER A 252 24.00 5.80 -8.04
C SER A 252 22.48 5.69 -8.08
N ASN A 253 21.93 4.53 -7.76
CA ASN A 253 20.49 4.30 -7.75
C ASN A 253 19.79 5.11 -6.64
N THR A 254 20.36 5.18 -5.45
CA THR A 254 19.81 5.99 -4.34
C THR A 254 19.86 7.49 -4.63
N LEU A 255 20.88 7.98 -5.35
CA LEU A 255 21.02 9.41 -5.66
C LEU A 255 20.21 9.87 -6.87
N TYR A 256 20.09 9.02 -7.91
CA TYR A 256 19.52 9.40 -9.21
C TYR A 256 18.24 8.65 -9.59
N SER A 257 17.83 7.62 -8.82
CA SER A 257 16.65 6.79 -9.08
C SER A 257 16.60 6.22 -10.51
N VAL A 258 17.74 5.71 -10.98
CA VAL A 258 17.90 5.17 -12.35
C VAL A 258 17.87 3.64 -12.33
N PRO A 259 17.05 2.99 -13.18
CA PRO A 259 16.09 3.55 -14.15
C PRO A 259 14.79 4.08 -13.51
N HIS A 260 14.27 5.20 -14.03
CA HIS A 260 13.13 5.89 -13.44
C HIS A 260 11.83 5.08 -13.50
N PHE A 261 11.61 4.30 -14.56
CA PHE A 261 10.42 3.45 -14.69
C PHE A 261 10.24 2.46 -13.54
N LEU A 262 11.32 2.02 -12.86
CA LEU A 262 11.22 1.13 -11.71
C LEU A 262 10.60 1.84 -10.51
N TYR A 263 10.97 3.11 -10.29
CA TYR A 263 10.51 3.90 -9.15
C TYR A 263 9.06 4.38 -9.26
N ASN A 264 8.47 4.30 -10.46
CA ASN A 264 7.02 4.51 -10.64
C ASN A 264 6.19 3.28 -10.21
N LEU A 265 6.81 2.11 -10.03
CA LEU A 265 6.11 0.92 -9.56
C LEU A 265 5.84 1.01 -8.06
N LYS A 266 4.65 0.60 -7.64
CA LYS A 266 4.28 0.51 -6.21
C LYS A 266 5.27 -0.31 -5.37
N LEU A 267 6.00 -1.26 -5.97
CA LEU A 267 7.02 -2.06 -5.27
C LEU A 267 8.19 -1.21 -4.71
N PHE A 268 8.46 -0.06 -5.34
CA PHE A 268 9.49 0.89 -4.93
C PHE A 268 8.94 2.05 -4.08
N ASP A 269 7.65 2.01 -3.74
CA ASP A 269 6.99 3.00 -2.90
C ASP A 269 7.38 2.79 -1.41
N PRO A 270 7.99 3.78 -0.74
CA PRO A 270 8.36 3.69 0.66
C PRO A 270 7.18 3.49 1.61
N SER A 271 5.95 3.78 1.18
CA SER A 271 4.75 3.59 2.00
C SER A 271 4.46 2.11 2.31
N ILE A 272 4.94 1.18 1.48
CA ILE A 272 4.74 -0.26 1.67
C ILE A 272 5.78 -0.83 2.64
N TYR A 273 7.04 -0.46 2.46
CA TYR A 273 8.17 -0.88 3.29
C TYR A 273 9.28 0.17 3.18
N ALA A 274 9.72 0.68 4.33
CA ALA A 274 10.89 1.55 4.41
C ALA A 274 11.56 1.34 5.78
N SER A 275 12.77 0.80 5.77
CA SER A 275 13.50 0.51 7.02
C SER A 275 14.68 1.44 7.25
N SER A 276 15.41 1.80 6.19
CA SER A 276 16.58 2.68 6.31
C SER A 276 16.90 3.38 4.99
N ALA A 277 17.82 4.35 5.02
CA ALA A 277 18.36 4.96 3.80
C ALA A 277 18.98 3.92 2.84
N TRP A 278 19.46 2.78 3.35
CA TRP A 278 20.00 1.70 2.52
C TRP A 278 18.90 0.84 1.88
N PHE A 279 17.78 0.65 2.58
CA PHE A 279 16.61 -0.11 2.11
C PHE A 279 15.35 0.78 2.15
N PRO A 280 15.21 1.72 1.20
CA PRO A 280 14.09 2.67 1.19
C PRO A 280 12.80 2.06 0.64
N SER A 281 12.87 0.91 -0.06
CA SER A 281 11.72 0.22 -0.63
C SER A 281 11.86 -1.30 -0.61
N LEU A 282 10.74 -2.02 -0.79
CA LEU A 282 10.72 -3.50 -0.88
C LEU A 282 11.44 -3.98 -2.15
N GLY A 283 11.26 -3.27 -3.26
CA GLY A 283 11.91 -3.56 -4.54
C GLY A 283 13.44 -3.50 -4.44
N ASP A 284 13.96 -2.50 -3.74
CA ASP A 284 15.39 -2.37 -3.49
C ASP A 284 15.95 -3.56 -2.69
N LEU A 285 15.25 -3.94 -1.62
CA LEU A 285 15.64 -5.09 -0.80
C LEU A 285 15.64 -6.40 -1.60
N LEU A 286 14.68 -6.58 -2.51
CA LEU A 286 14.62 -7.73 -3.40
C LEU A 286 15.79 -7.76 -4.40
N ILE A 287 16.08 -6.62 -5.04
CA ILE A 287 17.20 -6.51 -6.00
C ILE A 287 18.51 -6.83 -5.28
N ASP A 288 18.76 -6.23 -4.12
CA ASP A 288 19.99 -6.45 -3.36
C ASP A 288 20.10 -7.92 -2.92
N SER A 289 18.99 -8.53 -2.48
CA SER A 289 18.95 -9.95 -2.12
C SER A 289 19.28 -10.87 -3.31
N ILE A 290 18.75 -10.55 -4.51
CA ILE A 290 19.02 -11.30 -5.74
C ILE A 290 20.49 -11.15 -6.16
N LEU A 291 21.05 -9.94 -6.09
CA LEU A 291 22.45 -9.69 -6.46
C LEU A 291 23.40 -10.46 -5.55
N VAL A 292 23.23 -10.37 -4.22
CA VAL A 292 24.08 -11.11 -3.28
C VAL A 292 23.94 -12.62 -3.49
N PHE A 293 22.72 -13.13 -3.67
CA PHE A 293 22.50 -14.54 -4.00
C PHE A 293 23.20 -14.96 -5.30
N TRP A 294 23.11 -14.12 -6.34
CA TRP A 294 23.71 -14.37 -7.65
C TRP A 294 25.24 -14.51 -7.55
N TYR A 295 25.89 -13.71 -6.72
CA TYR A 295 27.32 -13.84 -6.45
C TYR A 295 27.69 -15.17 -5.79
N PHE A 296 27.01 -15.55 -4.71
CA PHE A 296 27.31 -16.82 -4.03
C PHE A 296 26.98 -18.03 -4.92
N PHE A 297 25.98 -17.91 -5.79
CA PHE A 297 25.69 -18.87 -6.83
C PHE A 297 26.83 -18.98 -7.86
N ILE A 298 27.44 -17.85 -8.28
CA ILE A 298 28.59 -17.87 -9.20
C ILE A 298 29.85 -18.41 -8.50
N LEU A 299 30.04 -18.11 -7.21
CA LEU A 299 31.20 -18.55 -6.42
C LEU A 299 31.30 -20.08 -6.36
N GLU A 300 30.18 -20.79 -6.42
CA GLU A 300 30.14 -22.25 -6.55
C GLU A 300 30.93 -22.77 -7.77
N ASN A 301 31.02 -21.99 -8.87
CA ASN A 301 31.80 -22.37 -10.05
C ASN A 301 33.29 -22.49 -9.73
N TRP A 302 33.84 -21.55 -8.95
CA TRP A 302 35.23 -21.60 -8.52
C TRP A 302 35.45 -22.73 -7.51
N LYS A 303 34.53 -22.91 -6.56
CA LYS A 303 34.64 -23.94 -5.51
C LYS A 303 34.55 -25.37 -6.06
N ASN A 304 33.88 -25.58 -7.19
CA ASN A 304 33.84 -26.87 -7.89
C ASN A 304 34.96 -27.00 -8.97
N HIS A 305 35.82 -26.00 -9.14
CA HIS A 305 36.93 -26.07 -10.08
C HIS A 305 38.04 -27.00 -9.55
N PRO A 306 38.68 -27.84 -10.39
CA PRO A 306 39.68 -28.82 -9.96
C PRO A 306 40.85 -28.20 -9.17
N ARG A 307 41.25 -26.97 -9.51
CA ARG A 307 42.27 -26.21 -8.76
C ARG A 307 41.86 -25.98 -7.29
N TYR A 308 40.60 -25.68 -7.02
CA TYR A 308 40.11 -25.50 -5.65
C TYR A 308 39.85 -26.83 -4.95
N ILE A 309 39.39 -27.86 -5.67
CA ILE A 309 39.15 -29.20 -5.11
C ILE A 309 40.43 -29.78 -4.50
N LYS A 310 41.57 -29.62 -5.18
CA LYS A 310 42.88 -30.13 -4.72
C LYS A 310 43.57 -29.25 -3.66
N ARG A 311 43.10 -28.02 -3.43
CA ARG A 311 43.67 -27.09 -2.44
C ARG A 311 43.17 -27.43 -1.03
N LYS A 312 44.10 -27.55 -0.08
CA LYS A 312 43.81 -27.66 1.35
C LYS A 312 43.35 -26.31 1.91
N SER A 313 42.44 -26.32 2.88
CA SER A 313 41.96 -25.10 3.52
C SER A 313 42.86 -24.72 4.71
N THR A 314 43.05 -23.43 4.93
CA THR A 314 43.79 -22.89 6.08
C THR A 314 42.85 -22.54 7.23
N LEU A 315 43.36 -22.47 8.46
CA LEU A 315 42.58 -22.01 9.62
C LEU A 315 41.96 -20.63 9.41
N ILE A 316 42.72 -19.70 8.80
CA ILE A 316 42.25 -18.35 8.48
C ILE A 316 41.04 -18.38 7.54
N GLU A 317 41.05 -19.25 6.52
CA GLU A 317 39.91 -19.41 5.60
C GLU A 317 38.66 -19.94 6.34
N ILE A 318 38.83 -20.83 7.32
CA ILE A 318 37.73 -21.37 8.12
C ILE A 318 37.13 -20.29 9.02
N VAL A 319 37.98 -19.59 9.79
CA VAL A 319 37.57 -18.49 10.68
C VAL A 319 36.83 -17.42 9.88
N TRP A 320 37.36 -17.00 8.73
CA TRP A 320 36.72 -16.02 7.87
C TRP A 320 35.34 -16.46 7.38
N ASN A 321 35.19 -17.72 6.94
CA ASN A 321 33.89 -18.22 6.48
C ASN A 321 32.88 -18.36 7.63
N ILE A 322 33.32 -18.69 8.85
CA ILE A 322 32.45 -18.73 10.03
C ILE A 322 31.96 -17.31 10.36
N ILE A 323 32.86 -16.33 10.43
CA ILE A 323 32.51 -14.92 10.65
C ILE A 323 31.51 -14.46 9.57
N LEU A 324 31.77 -14.77 8.30
CA LEU A 324 30.88 -14.43 7.20
C LEU A 324 29.50 -15.12 7.33
N SER A 325 29.44 -16.36 7.80
CA SER A 325 28.18 -17.09 8.03
C SER A 325 27.35 -16.45 9.15
N MET A 326 28.01 -16.00 10.22
CA MET A 326 27.37 -15.31 11.34
C MET A 326 26.86 -13.92 10.93
N LEU A 327 27.69 -13.14 10.23
CA LEU A 327 27.30 -11.84 9.69
C LEU A 327 26.13 -11.96 8.71
N ALA A 328 26.16 -12.96 7.81
CA ALA A 328 25.04 -13.19 6.91
C ALA A 328 23.76 -13.54 7.68
N SER A 329 23.86 -14.37 8.72
CA SER A 329 22.72 -14.75 9.56
C SER A 329 22.15 -13.56 10.33
N SER A 330 23.00 -12.67 10.87
CA SER A 330 22.55 -11.47 11.57
C SER A 330 21.88 -10.47 10.63
N ILE A 331 22.41 -10.28 9.42
CA ILE A 331 21.80 -9.41 8.39
C ILE A 331 20.43 -9.94 7.98
N VAL A 332 20.30 -11.25 7.71
CA VAL A 332 19.01 -11.85 7.33
C VAL A 332 18.00 -11.79 8.48
N PHE A 333 18.44 -12.03 9.72
CA PHE A 333 17.59 -11.86 10.89
C PHE A 333 17.08 -10.43 11.04
N ALA A 334 17.96 -9.44 10.88
CA ALA A 334 17.59 -8.02 10.89
C ALA A 334 16.65 -7.65 9.74
N SER A 335 16.85 -8.22 8.56
CA SER A 335 15.98 -8.02 7.39
C SER A 335 14.58 -8.64 7.60
N ILE A 336 14.47 -9.81 8.22
CA ILE A 336 13.16 -10.41 8.54
C ILE A 336 12.43 -9.55 9.58
N ARG A 337 13.18 -9.04 10.58
CA ARG A 337 12.64 -8.09 11.57
C ARG A 337 12.11 -6.83 10.91
N SER A 338 12.89 -6.19 10.02
CA SER A 338 12.44 -4.97 9.35
C SER A 338 11.23 -5.22 8.46
N ILE A 339 11.20 -6.32 7.71
CA ILE A 339 10.04 -6.70 6.89
C ILE A 339 8.78 -6.86 7.75
N ALA A 340 8.90 -7.45 8.95
CA ALA A 340 7.76 -7.65 9.82
C ALA A 340 7.32 -6.40 10.60
N ILE A 341 8.25 -5.52 10.99
CA ILE A 341 7.97 -4.32 11.82
C ILE A 341 7.74 -3.07 10.98
N ASP A 342 8.62 -2.80 10.02
CA ASP A 342 8.70 -1.52 9.28
C ASP A 342 7.89 -1.55 7.97
N SER A 343 7.12 -2.62 7.72
CA SER A 343 6.22 -2.71 6.57
C SER A 343 4.75 -2.53 6.97
N GLN A 344 3.91 -2.21 5.99
CA GLN A 344 2.44 -2.26 6.09
C GLN A 344 1.88 -3.57 5.52
N ILE A 345 2.72 -4.60 5.39
CA ILE A 345 2.36 -5.87 4.76
C ILE A 345 1.70 -6.76 5.82
N SER A 346 0.54 -7.32 5.46
CA SER A 346 -0.12 -8.35 6.27
C SER A 346 0.47 -9.73 5.98
N PHE A 347 0.86 -10.42 7.06
CA PHE A 347 1.33 -11.81 7.02
C PHE A 347 0.31 -12.81 7.60
N ASP A 348 -0.91 -12.35 7.89
CA ASP A 348 -1.95 -13.18 8.49
C ASP A 348 -2.70 -14.00 7.43
N ILE A 349 -2.28 -15.25 7.25
CA ILE A 349 -2.87 -16.16 6.26
C ILE A 349 -4.26 -16.66 6.66
N SER A 350 -4.66 -16.50 7.93
CA SER A 350 -6.05 -16.80 8.32
C SER A 350 -7.04 -15.88 7.61
N LYS A 351 -6.58 -14.70 7.15
CA LYS A 351 -7.36 -13.74 6.37
C LYS A 351 -6.84 -13.71 4.93
N ILE A 352 -7.21 -14.72 4.14
CA ILE A 352 -6.77 -14.87 2.74
C ILE A 352 -6.99 -13.61 1.90
N TYR A 353 -8.06 -12.85 2.15
CA TYR A 353 -8.35 -11.60 1.44
C TYR A 353 -7.35 -10.46 1.70
N ASN A 354 -6.60 -10.52 2.81
CA ASN A 354 -5.58 -9.53 3.14
C ASN A 354 -4.21 -9.85 2.50
N ILE A 355 -4.05 -11.06 1.94
CA ILE A 355 -2.81 -11.45 1.25
C ILE A 355 -2.74 -10.72 -0.09
N ASN A 356 -1.69 -9.92 -0.27
CA ASN A 356 -1.45 -9.17 -1.50
C ASN A 356 -0.16 -9.64 -2.19
N ILE A 357 0.12 -9.09 -3.38
CA ILE A 357 1.35 -9.41 -4.12
C ILE A 357 2.62 -9.01 -3.37
N PHE A 358 2.54 -8.00 -2.49
CA PHE A 358 3.66 -7.56 -1.66
C PHE A 358 4.00 -8.58 -0.56
N THR A 359 3.01 -9.29 0.00
CA THR A 359 3.24 -10.43 0.90
C THR A 359 4.08 -11.50 0.18
N LEU A 360 3.76 -11.82 -1.06
CA LEU A 360 4.53 -12.79 -1.86
C LEU A 360 5.96 -12.31 -2.13
N PHE A 361 6.14 -11.04 -2.48
CA PHE A 361 7.45 -10.44 -2.70
C PHE A 361 8.32 -10.38 -1.44
N ALA A 362 7.74 -10.04 -0.28
CA ALA A 362 8.42 -10.05 1.00
C ALA A 362 8.89 -11.45 1.40
N LEU A 363 8.01 -12.45 1.26
CA LEU A 363 8.36 -13.85 1.52
C LEU A 363 9.43 -14.37 0.54
N LEU A 364 9.34 -13.99 -0.74
CA LEU A 364 10.36 -14.32 -1.74
C LEU A 364 11.73 -13.74 -1.35
N ALA A 365 11.78 -12.50 -0.86
CA ALA A 365 13.02 -11.90 -0.37
C ALA A 365 13.63 -12.71 0.79
N CYS A 366 12.82 -13.06 1.80
CA CYS A 366 13.24 -13.89 2.92
C CYS A 366 13.82 -15.25 2.46
N VAL A 367 13.15 -15.91 1.51
CA VAL A 367 13.61 -17.19 0.96
C VAL A 367 14.95 -17.05 0.23
N ILE A 368 15.12 -16.04 -0.62
CA ILE A 368 16.37 -15.78 -1.35
C ILE A 368 17.53 -15.48 -0.39
N GLN A 369 17.25 -14.69 0.64
CA GLN A 369 18.21 -14.35 1.69
C GLN A 369 18.64 -15.58 2.51
N LEU A 370 17.69 -16.43 2.93
CA LEU A 370 18.01 -17.65 3.66
C LEU A 370 18.74 -18.69 2.79
N LEU A 371 18.39 -18.79 1.50
CA LEU A 371 19.15 -19.57 0.54
C LEU A 371 20.60 -19.06 0.45
N THR A 372 20.81 -17.74 0.44
CA THR A 372 22.15 -17.14 0.45
C THR A 372 22.95 -17.58 1.68
N VAL A 373 22.35 -17.53 2.87
CA VAL A 373 22.97 -18.01 4.12
C VAL A 373 23.31 -19.50 4.01
N TYR A 374 22.43 -20.32 3.45
CA TYR A 374 22.68 -21.74 3.20
C TYR A 374 23.90 -21.97 2.29
N PHE A 375 24.05 -21.22 1.20
CA PHE A 375 25.22 -21.30 0.32
C PHE A 375 26.52 -20.89 1.03
N ILE A 376 26.48 -19.86 1.88
CA ILE A 376 27.62 -19.42 2.69
C ILE A 376 28.01 -20.52 3.69
N CYS A 377 27.05 -21.03 4.46
CA CYS A 377 27.27 -22.09 5.46
C CYS A 377 27.79 -23.39 4.81
N ARG A 378 27.31 -23.71 3.59
CA ARG A 378 27.85 -24.82 2.80
C ARG A 378 29.32 -24.61 2.48
N ASN A 379 29.74 -23.40 2.11
CA ASN A 379 31.14 -23.11 1.85
C ASN A 379 32.00 -23.28 3.11
N THR A 380 31.50 -22.88 4.27
CA THR A 380 32.12 -23.13 5.57
C THR A 380 32.29 -24.63 5.81
N SER A 381 31.24 -25.44 5.59
CA SER A 381 31.31 -26.90 5.75
C SER A 381 32.33 -27.58 4.82
N ARG A 382 32.53 -27.04 3.60
CA ARG A 382 33.56 -27.53 2.66
C ARG A 382 34.97 -27.18 3.11
N ALA A 383 35.18 -25.96 3.62
CA ALA A 383 36.49 -25.54 4.15
C ALA A 383 36.88 -26.40 5.35
N ILE A 384 35.93 -26.66 6.24
CA ILE A 384 36.06 -27.54 7.40
C ILE A 384 36.49 -28.96 6.95
N LYS A 385 35.76 -29.60 6.00
CA LYS A 385 36.09 -30.96 5.51
C LYS A 385 37.46 -31.10 4.83
N LYS A 386 38.05 -30.00 4.34
CA LYS A 386 39.35 -29.98 3.64
C LYS A 386 40.54 -29.66 4.55
N TYR A 387 40.28 -29.44 5.84
CA TYR A 387 41.31 -29.16 6.82
C TYR A 387 41.96 -30.45 7.30
N GLU A 388 43.29 -30.53 7.26
CA GLU A 388 44.05 -31.75 7.60
C GLU A 388 44.50 -31.84 9.06
N GLY A 389 44.25 -30.82 9.88
CA GLY A 389 44.58 -30.87 11.31
C GLY A 389 43.73 -31.93 12.00
N ARG A 390 44.37 -33.01 12.48
CA ARG A 390 43.74 -34.07 13.27
C ARG A 390 43.59 -33.60 14.73
N THR A 391 42.36 -33.76 15.26
CA THR A 391 41.91 -33.89 16.68
C THR A 391 41.27 -32.76 17.51
N ASP A 392 41.24 -31.48 17.13
CA ASP A 392 40.37 -30.46 17.82
C ASP A 392 39.23 -29.92 16.94
N PHE A 393 38.78 -30.72 15.98
CA PHE A 393 37.90 -30.27 14.89
C PHE A 393 36.54 -29.72 15.33
N LEU A 394 35.95 -30.32 16.36
CA LEU A 394 34.66 -29.93 16.94
C LEU A 394 34.82 -28.82 17.98
N ILE A 395 35.87 -28.88 18.81
CA ILE A 395 36.15 -27.88 19.85
C ILE A 395 36.56 -26.55 19.23
N LEU A 396 37.37 -26.57 18.17
CA LEU A 396 37.75 -25.38 17.41
C LEU A 396 36.55 -24.77 16.66
N THR A 397 35.67 -25.59 16.07
CA THR A 397 34.46 -25.06 15.41
C THR A 397 33.47 -24.48 16.40
N ILE A 398 33.29 -25.10 17.57
CA ILE A 398 32.47 -24.58 18.67
C ILE A 398 33.09 -23.29 19.24
N ALA A 399 34.39 -23.28 19.55
CA ALA A 399 35.09 -22.11 20.10
C ALA A 399 35.10 -20.92 19.11
N VAL A 400 35.27 -21.17 17.82
CA VAL A 400 35.25 -20.12 16.77
C VAL A 400 33.83 -19.64 16.47
N CYS A 401 32.78 -20.42 16.77
CA CYS A 401 31.39 -19.95 16.76
C CYS A 401 31.03 -19.14 18.03
N LEU A 402 31.67 -19.42 19.16
CA LEU A 402 31.44 -18.74 20.45
C LEU A 402 32.17 -17.39 20.60
N ILE A 403 33.25 -17.13 19.87
CA ILE A 403 33.96 -15.84 19.95
C ILE A 403 33.17 -14.69 19.28
N PRO A 404 32.59 -14.86 18.07
CA PRO A 404 31.68 -13.88 17.46
C PRO A 404 30.38 -13.68 18.25
N LEU A 405 29.93 -14.70 19.00
CA LEU A 405 28.80 -14.65 19.92
C LEU A 405 28.97 -13.52 20.93
N ILE A 406 30.13 -13.50 21.60
CA ILE A 406 30.46 -12.51 22.63
C ILE A 406 30.50 -11.11 21.98
N GLY A 407 31.11 -10.98 20.81
CA GLY A 407 31.19 -9.70 20.09
C GLY A 407 29.84 -9.12 19.66
N LEU A 408 28.89 -9.97 19.23
CA LEU A 408 27.55 -9.53 18.83
C LEU A 408 26.67 -9.17 20.03
N ILE A 409 26.81 -9.90 21.14
CA ILE A 409 26.14 -9.63 22.41
C ILE A 409 26.50 -8.24 22.96
N PHE A 410 27.76 -7.82 22.82
CA PHE A 410 28.20 -6.49 23.26
C PHE A 410 27.83 -5.35 22.30
N TRP A 411 27.47 -5.64 21.03
CA TRP A 411 27.17 -4.61 20.04
C TRP A 411 25.68 -4.21 19.99
N GLN A 412 24.76 -5.10 20.37
CA GLN A 412 23.34 -4.76 20.53
C GLN A 412 23.05 -4.34 21.98
N ASN A 413 22.85 -3.04 22.21
CA ASN A 413 22.50 -2.47 23.52
C ASN A 413 21.18 -3.04 24.12
N ASP A 414 20.33 -3.70 23.33
CA ASP A 414 19.11 -4.37 23.79
C ASP A 414 19.29 -5.90 23.75
N PHE A 415 19.87 -6.46 24.80
CA PHE A 415 20.13 -7.89 24.92
C PHE A 415 18.82 -8.69 25.04
N ASN A 416 18.41 -9.36 23.96
CA ASN A 416 17.37 -10.38 23.99
C ASN A 416 17.96 -11.75 23.63
N ILE A 417 17.91 -12.68 24.60
CA ILE A 417 18.48 -14.03 24.50
C ILE A 417 17.86 -14.80 23.32
N GLU A 418 16.56 -14.65 23.10
CA GLU A 418 15.83 -15.35 22.04
C GLU A 418 16.33 -14.95 20.63
N ASN A 419 16.61 -13.66 20.44
CA ASN A 419 17.12 -13.13 19.17
C ASN A 419 18.53 -13.67 18.88
N SER A 420 19.36 -13.73 19.92
CA SER A 420 20.73 -14.25 19.82
C SER A 420 20.70 -15.73 19.42
N ILE A 421 19.86 -16.53 20.08
CA ILE A 421 19.65 -17.95 19.74
C ILE A 421 19.17 -18.11 18.29
N GLY A 422 18.27 -17.24 17.82
CA GLY A 422 17.78 -17.25 16.43
C GLY A 422 18.86 -17.05 15.38
N ILE A 423 19.81 -16.14 15.63
CA ILE A 423 20.93 -15.85 14.71
C ILE A 423 21.92 -17.02 14.68
N ILE A 424 22.30 -17.52 15.85
CA ILE A 424 23.29 -18.60 15.99
C ILE A 424 22.71 -19.92 15.47
N GLY A 425 21.47 -20.21 15.85
CA GLY A 425 20.74 -21.39 15.44
C GLY A 425 20.67 -21.50 13.92
N LEU A 426 20.46 -20.40 13.21
CA LEU A 426 20.42 -20.38 11.75
C LEU A 426 21.73 -20.89 11.12
N ALA A 427 22.86 -20.29 11.50
CA ALA A 427 24.16 -20.66 10.93
C ALA A 427 24.61 -22.06 11.39
N LEU A 428 24.45 -22.38 12.68
CA LEU A 428 24.84 -23.69 13.22
C LEU A 428 24.03 -24.81 12.59
N VAL A 429 22.70 -24.67 12.48
CA VAL A 429 21.87 -25.71 11.88
C VAL A 429 22.29 -25.98 10.44
N PHE A 430 22.53 -24.96 9.61
CA PHE A 430 22.98 -25.18 8.23
C PHE A 430 24.39 -25.77 8.12
N ILE A 431 25.33 -25.35 8.97
CA ILE A 431 26.69 -25.93 9.01
C ILE A 431 26.64 -27.40 9.43
N LEU A 432 26.00 -27.71 10.57
CA LEU A 432 25.87 -29.06 11.10
C LEU A 432 25.08 -29.95 10.14
N PHE A 433 23.97 -29.46 9.59
CA PHE A 433 23.21 -30.14 8.57
C PHE A 433 24.12 -30.59 7.42
N LYS A 434 24.98 -29.73 6.88
CA LYS A 434 25.84 -30.13 5.76
C LYS A 434 27.02 -31.03 6.17
N LEU A 435 27.48 -30.93 7.42
CA LEU A 435 28.52 -31.81 7.95
C LEU A 435 28.00 -33.24 8.11
N PHE A 436 26.86 -33.44 8.79
CA PHE A 436 26.31 -34.76 9.11
C PHE A 436 25.55 -35.43 7.95
N THR A 437 24.98 -34.65 7.05
CA THR A 437 24.05 -35.15 6.02
C THR A 437 24.75 -35.62 4.73
N SER A 438 26.06 -35.93 4.81
CA SER A 438 26.87 -36.26 3.62
C SER A 438 26.44 -37.54 2.89
N ARG A 439 25.64 -38.41 3.54
CA ARG A 439 25.16 -39.69 3.01
C ARG A 439 23.72 -39.65 2.46
N ILE A 440 22.97 -38.57 2.71
CA ILE A 440 21.56 -38.43 2.30
C ILE A 440 21.47 -38.02 0.83
N ASN A 441 20.41 -38.45 0.13
CA ASN A 441 20.17 -38.09 -1.26
C ASN A 441 19.96 -36.56 -1.42
N ARG A 442 20.37 -35.99 -2.56
CA ARG A 442 20.25 -34.53 -2.83
C ARG A 442 18.81 -34.04 -2.78
N PHE A 443 17.85 -34.84 -3.26
CA PHE A 443 16.43 -34.50 -3.18
C PHE A 443 15.95 -34.34 -1.72
N GLN A 444 16.31 -35.28 -0.86
CA GLN A 444 16.01 -35.20 0.57
C GLN A 444 16.69 -33.99 1.23
N GLN A 445 17.90 -33.61 0.77
CA GLN A 445 18.55 -32.39 1.24
C GLN A 445 17.76 -31.12 0.86
N TYR A 446 17.23 -31.02 -0.37
CA TYR A 446 16.40 -29.87 -0.76
C TYR A 446 15.13 -29.78 0.07
N PHE A 447 14.48 -30.91 0.27
CA PHE A 447 13.28 -30.97 1.10
C PHE A 447 13.54 -30.45 2.51
N ILE A 448 14.59 -30.94 3.19
CA ILE A 448 14.92 -30.52 4.56
C ILE A 448 15.28 -29.03 4.61
N VAL A 449 16.03 -28.51 3.64
CA VAL A 449 16.36 -27.08 3.56
C VAL A 449 15.10 -26.24 3.39
N ILE A 450 14.16 -26.66 2.53
CA ILE A 450 12.88 -25.95 2.34
C ILE A 450 12.04 -25.97 3.62
N VAL A 451 11.94 -27.12 4.30
CA VAL A 451 11.23 -27.22 5.58
C VAL A 451 11.84 -26.25 6.60
N PHE A 452 13.16 -26.22 6.71
CA PHE A 452 13.84 -25.35 7.67
C PHE A 452 13.69 -23.86 7.32
N ILE A 453 13.83 -23.48 6.05
CA ILE A 453 13.58 -22.10 5.59
C ILE A 453 12.15 -21.68 5.93
N SER A 454 11.17 -22.54 5.62
CA SER A 454 9.76 -22.26 5.86
C SER A 454 9.46 -22.11 7.36
N ALA A 455 10.01 -22.99 8.20
CA ALA A 455 9.84 -22.95 9.64
C ALA A 455 10.50 -21.72 10.26
N TYR A 456 11.74 -21.39 9.85
CA TYR A 456 12.48 -20.24 10.35
C TYR A 456 11.77 -18.93 10.00
N THR A 457 11.38 -18.74 8.73
CA THR A 457 10.67 -17.54 8.30
C THR A 457 9.32 -17.42 9.00
N ALA A 458 8.54 -18.50 9.08
CA ALA A 458 7.23 -18.46 9.73
C ALA A 458 7.31 -18.10 11.21
N TYR A 459 8.26 -18.68 11.94
CA TYR A 459 8.48 -18.40 13.36
C TYR A 459 8.87 -16.93 13.59
N PHE A 460 9.92 -16.44 12.93
CA PHE A 460 10.41 -15.08 13.20
C PHE A 460 9.50 -13.99 12.67
N ILE A 461 8.88 -14.15 11.49
CA ILE A 461 7.86 -13.18 11.03
C ILE A 461 6.73 -13.10 12.04
N ARG A 462 6.27 -14.23 12.58
CA ARG A 462 5.19 -14.24 13.58
C ARG A 462 5.59 -13.54 14.87
N THR A 463 6.77 -13.81 15.41
CA THR A 463 7.26 -13.16 16.64
C THR A 463 7.30 -11.65 16.47
N TRP A 464 7.87 -11.17 15.36
CA TRP A 464 7.96 -9.75 15.08
C TRP A 464 6.61 -9.08 14.76
N ASP A 465 5.73 -9.76 14.02
CA ASP A 465 4.36 -9.28 13.78
C ASP A 465 3.55 -9.19 15.08
N THR A 466 3.75 -10.11 16.03
CA THR A 466 3.11 -10.05 17.36
C THR A 466 3.59 -8.84 18.15
N ILE A 467 4.89 -8.51 18.07
CA ILE A 467 5.45 -7.30 18.70
C ILE A 467 4.90 -6.03 18.03
N ARG A 468 4.88 -5.98 16.69
CA ARG A 468 4.30 -4.86 15.92
C ARG A 468 2.83 -4.66 16.30
N GLU A 469 2.07 -5.74 16.33
CA GLU A 469 0.66 -5.71 16.67
C GLU A 469 0.41 -5.24 18.10
N SER A 470 1.18 -5.72 19.07
CA SER A 470 1.11 -5.27 20.45
C SER A 470 1.34 -3.76 20.58
N ASN A 471 2.34 -3.22 19.87
CA ASN A 471 2.60 -1.78 19.83
C ASN A 471 1.46 -1.00 19.14
N ASN A 472 0.93 -1.51 18.04
CA ASN A 472 -0.20 -0.92 17.34
C ASN A 472 -1.48 -0.93 18.19
N ARG A 473 -1.70 -1.99 18.99
CA ARG A 473 -2.84 -2.10 19.91
C ARG A 473 -2.76 -1.06 21.03
N LYS A 474 -1.57 -0.81 21.58
CA LYS A 474 -1.32 0.27 22.57
C LYS A 474 -1.63 1.64 21.97
N LEU A 475 -1.09 1.93 20.78
CA LEU A 475 -1.35 3.19 20.08
C LEU A 475 -2.84 3.36 19.75
N PHE A 476 -3.52 2.28 19.34
CA PHE A 476 -4.95 2.29 19.08
C PHE A 476 -5.75 2.64 20.34
N ALA A 477 -5.46 2.02 21.48
CA ALA A 477 -6.13 2.31 22.75
C ALA A 477 -5.99 3.79 23.15
N VAL A 478 -4.77 4.34 23.05
CA VAL A 478 -4.51 5.77 23.31
C VAL A 478 -5.27 6.67 22.32
N LYS A 479 -5.28 6.30 21.03
CA LYS A 479 -5.98 7.04 19.98
C LYS A 479 -7.50 7.09 20.20
N GLN A 480 -8.11 6.00 20.68
CA GLN A 480 -9.54 5.99 20.99
C GLN A 480 -9.90 6.97 22.11
N VAL A 481 -9.00 7.18 23.07
CA VAL A 481 -9.21 8.16 24.16
C VAL A 481 -9.01 9.60 23.67
N SER A 482 -8.08 9.86 22.74
CA SER A 482 -7.78 11.22 22.28
C SER A 482 -8.66 11.73 21.14
N GLN A 483 -9.15 10.85 20.24
CA GLN A 483 -9.96 11.22 19.08
C GLN A 483 -11.37 11.69 19.45
N THR A 484 -11.92 11.24 20.58
CA THR A 484 -13.22 11.74 21.04
C THR A 484 -13.18 13.23 21.31
N ASP A 485 -12.08 13.77 21.82
CA ASP A 485 -12.03 15.18 22.23
C ASP A 485 -11.56 16.10 21.08
N ILE A 486 -10.50 15.74 20.35
CA ILE A 486 -9.91 16.61 19.31
C ILE A 486 -10.80 16.77 18.07
N THR A 487 -11.41 15.67 17.59
CA THR A 487 -12.24 15.72 16.38
C THR A 487 -13.56 16.46 16.64
N ASN A 488 -14.13 16.32 17.84
CA ASN A 488 -15.28 17.13 18.25
C ASN A 488 -14.94 18.61 18.22
N ASP A 489 -13.82 19.00 18.83
CA ASP A 489 -13.41 20.39 18.91
C ASP A 489 -13.22 21.02 17.52
N TYR A 490 -12.66 20.28 16.56
CA TYR A 490 -12.52 20.74 15.18
C TYR A 490 -13.87 21.06 14.51
N PHE A 491 -14.84 20.14 14.57
CA PHE A 491 -16.16 20.36 13.97
C PHE A 491 -16.95 21.46 14.72
N LEU A 492 -16.83 21.52 16.05
CA LEU A 492 -17.47 22.55 16.86
C LEU A 492 -16.92 23.95 16.58
N ARG A 493 -15.63 24.09 16.30
CA ARG A 493 -15.03 25.36 15.89
C ARG A 493 -15.63 25.86 14.57
N GLY A 494 -15.73 24.98 13.57
CA GLY A 494 -16.39 25.32 12.31
C GLY A 494 -17.82 25.80 12.53
N VAL A 495 -18.60 25.09 13.36
CA VAL A 495 -19.97 25.51 13.70
C VAL A 495 -20.00 26.86 14.43
N ALA A 496 -19.07 27.11 15.35
CA ALA A 496 -19.03 28.36 16.11
C ALA A 496 -18.82 29.58 15.19
N GLU A 497 -17.93 29.48 14.21
CA GLU A 497 -17.71 30.52 13.20
C GLU A 497 -19.00 30.78 12.39
N HIS A 498 -19.65 29.72 11.90
CA HIS A 498 -20.86 29.86 11.10
C HIS A 498 -22.05 30.43 11.90
N ILE A 499 -22.23 30.05 13.17
CA ILE A 499 -23.29 30.60 14.04
C ILE A 499 -23.05 32.09 14.32
N ARG A 500 -21.79 32.51 14.49
CA ARG A 500 -21.44 33.91 14.74
C ARG A 500 -21.77 34.81 13.54
N GLU A 501 -21.55 34.32 12.32
CA GLU A 501 -21.79 35.07 11.09
C GLU A 501 -23.25 34.99 10.60
N ASP A 502 -24.05 34.06 11.13
CA ASP A 502 -25.43 33.84 10.68
C ASP A 502 -26.37 35.01 10.98
N GLU A 503 -26.81 35.69 9.93
CA GLU A 503 -27.76 36.80 9.99
C GLU A 503 -29.14 36.35 10.51
N TYR A 504 -29.52 35.09 10.29
CA TYR A 504 -30.78 34.54 10.82
C TYR A 504 -30.78 34.45 12.34
N VAL A 505 -29.63 34.17 12.97
CA VAL A 505 -29.49 34.19 14.43
C VAL A 505 -29.74 35.61 14.95
N LYS A 506 -29.18 36.64 14.30
CA LYS A 506 -29.43 38.05 14.67
C LYS A 506 -30.90 38.42 14.50
N ASN A 507 -31.51 38.01 13.39
CA ASN A 507 -32.92 38.28 13.11
C ASN A 507 -33.87 37.59 14.09
N TYR A 508 -33.51 36.42 14.62
CA TYR A 508 -34.28 35.74 15.68
C TYR A 508 -34.41 36.60 16.94
N PHE A 509 -33.35 37.31 17.34
CA PHE A 509 -33.35 38.20 18.51
C PHE A 509 -33.97 39.57 18.23
N LYS A 510 -34.10 39.99 16.96
CA LYS A 510 -34.76 41.26 16.57
C LYS A 510 -36.27 41.10 16.34
N SER A 511 -36.69 39.96 15.77
CA SER A 511 -38.05 39.78 15.28
C SER A 511 -38.94 39.01 16.27
N PRO A 512 -40.11 39.55 16.65
CA PRO A 512 -41.08 38.85 17.50
C PRO A 512 -41.79 37.71 16.74
N PHE A 513 -41.74 37.68 15.41
CA PHE A 513 -42.50 36.73 14.58
C PHE A 513 -41.87 35.35 14.42
N ILE A 514 -40.58 35.18 14.75
CA ILE A 514 -39.87 33.90 14.58
C ILE A 514 -40.08 33.04 15.83
N SER A 515 -40.75 31.89 15.72
CA SER A 515 -40.92 30.97 16.86
C SER A 515 -39.59 30.30 17.26
N LYS A 516 -39.41 29.99 18.55
CA LYS A 516 -38.26 29.24 19.05
C LYS A 516 -38.13 27.88 18.36
N LYS A 517 -39.24 27.15 18.22
CA LYS A 517 -39.28 25.84 17.55
C LYS A 517 -38.74 25.88 16.11
N GLN A 518 -39.08 26.93 15.33
CA GLN A 518 -38.57 27.10 13.97
C GLN A 518 -37.08 27.44 13.95
N PHE A 519 -36.63 28.28 14.89
CA PHE A 519 -35.22 28.60 15.08
C PHE A 519 -34.40 27.34 15.42
N GLU A 520 -34.83 26.56 16.41
CA GLU A 520 -34.14 25.32 16.78
C GLU A 520 -34.04 24.34 15.63
N LYS A 521 -35.14 24.13 14.89
CA LYS A 521 -35.16 23.21 13.76
C LYS A 521 -34.13 23.61 12.70
N ARG A 522 -34.06 24.90 12.36
CA ARG A 522 -33.09 25.41 11.38
C ARG A 522 -31.66 25.22 11.87
N ILE A 523 -31.35 25.69 13.08
CA ILE A 523 -29.98 25.59 13.64
C ILE A 523 -29.52 24.12 13.71
N LYS A 524 -30.38 23.21 14.19
CA LYS A 524 -30.10 21.77 14.23
C LYS A 524 -29.83 21.19 12.84
N GLN A 525 -30.63 21.55 11.83
CA GLN A 525 -30.49 21.02 10.47
C GLN A 525 -29.32 21.62 9.67
N LEU A 526 -28.93 22.86 9.94
CA LEU A 526 -27.87 23.54 9.19
C LEU A 526 -26.49 23.27 9.77
N TYR A 527 -26.35 23.33 11.10
CA TYR A 527 -25.05 23.33 11.76
C TYR A 527 -24.70 22.02 12.45
N PHE A 528 -25.69 21.21 12.78
CA PHE A 528 -25.50 20.01 13.60
C PHE A 528 -25.96 18.74 12.90
N THR A 529 -25.55 18.59 11.65
CA THR A 529 -25.76 17.39 10.83
C THR A 529 -24.44 16.66 10.59
N GLY A 530 -24.50 15.47 9.99
CA GLY A 530 -23.32 14.62 9.78
C GLY A 530 -22.70 14.18 11.11
N TYR A 531 -21.40 14.43 11.29
CA TYR A 531 -20.63 14.00 12.46
C TYR A 531 -21.21 14.48 13.81
N LEU A 532 -21.73 15.72 13.87
CA LEU A 532 -22.31 16.29 15.09
C LEU A 532 -23.74 15.79 15.38
N GLY A 533 -24.35 15.02 14.46
CA GLY A 533 -25.67 14.40 14.65
C GLY A 533 -25.72 13.33 15.76
N ARG A 534 -24.56 12.96 16.30
CA ARG A 534 -24.41 12.10 17.49
C ARG A 534 -24.70 12.80 18.82
N PHE A 535 -24.92 14.11 18.79
CA PHE A 535 -25.31 14.88 19.98
C PHE A 535 -26.79 15.24 19.92
N ASP A 536 -27.46 15.13 21.06
CA ASP A 536 -28.71 15.82 21.32
C ASP A 536 -28.42 17.28 21.65
N ILE A 537 -29.12 18.17 20.96
CA ILE A 537 -28.84 19.59 21.01
C ILE A 537 -30.00 20.32 21.60
N GLU A 538 -29.69 21.16 22.57
CA GLU A 538 -30.62 22.02 23.26
C GLU A 538 -30.11 23.46 23.16
N LEU A 539 -31.00 24.37 22.76
CA LEU A 539 -30.68 25.78 22.59
C LEU A 539 -31.36 26.57 23.71
N LEU A 540 -30.54 27.26 24.51
CA LEU A 540 -31.02 28.11 25.59
C LEU A 540 -30.83 29.58 25.18
N ASP A 541 -31.93 30.28 24.97
CA ASP A 541 -31.98 31.68 24.53
C ASP A 541 -32.34 32.64 25.67
N TYR A 542 -31.55 33.70 25.83
CA TYR A 542 -31.74 34.74 26.82
C TYR A 542 -31.65 36.13 26.20
N ASP A 543 -32.38 37.09 26.74
CA ASP A 543 -32.32 38.49 26.32
C ASP A 543 -31.01 39.18 26.77
N GLY A 544 -30.85 40.46 26.43
CA GLY A 544 -29.68 41.25 26.79
C GLY A 544 -29.47 41.43 28.30
N GLU A 545 -30.51 41.26 29.10
CA GLU A 545 -30.51 41.39 30.57
C GLU A 545 -30.35 40.04 31.29
N GLY A 546 -30.43 38.93 30.55
CA GLY A 546 -30.30 37.57 31.07
C GLY A 546 -31.63 36.91 31.48
N ASN A 547 -32.78 37.48 31.12
CA ASN A 547 -34.08 36.82 31.26
C ASN A 547 -34.32 35.85 30.10
N HIS A 548 -35.25 34.92 30.28
CA HIS A 548 -35.69 34.03 29.19
C HIS A 548 -36.29 34.84 28.03
N PHE A 549 -35.90 34.54 26.79
CA PHE A 549 -36.30 35.36 25.65
C PHE A 549 -37.71 35.03 25.12
N LYS A 550 -37.89 33.88 24.43
CA LYS A 550 -39.21 33.49 23.87
C LYS A 550 -39.94 32.43 24.66
N GLU A 551 -39.22 31.45 25.17
CA GLU A 551 -39.77 30.38 25.98
C GLU A 551 -38.93 30.19 27.25
N ARG A 552 -39.55 29.65 28.30
CA ARG A 552 -38.84 29.37 29.55
C ARG A 552 -37.85 28.22 29.33
N ASN A 553 -36.58 28.48 29.58
CA ASN A 553 -35.51 27.48 29.54
C ASN A 553 -35.48 26.66 30.84
N GLU A 554 -34.96 25.43 30.78
CA GLU A 554 -34.78 24.57 31.96
C GLU A 554 -33.82 25.18 33.00
N LEU A 555 -32.81 25.93 32.53
CA LEU A 555 -31.81 26.59 33.36
C LEU A 555 -31.94 28.12 33.25
N ALA A 556 -31.60 28.82 34.33
CA ALA A 556 -31.52 30.29 34.32
C ALA A 556 -30.15 30.76 33.80
N TYR A 557 -30.08 31.96 33.21
CA TYR A 557 -28.84 32.53 32.65
C TYR A 557 -27.67 32.48 33.66
N ARG A 558 -27.89 32.89 34.92
CA ARG A 558 -26.84 32.88 35.94
C ARG A 558 -26.29 31.48 36.21
N GLN A 559 -27.14 30.45 36.16
CA GLN A 559 -26.72 29.07 36.38
C GLN A 559 -25.87 28.57 35.21
N VAL A 560 -26.35 28.76 33.97
CA VAL A 560 -25.61 28.32 32.77
C VAL A 560 -24.31 29.11 32.60
N ASN A 561 -24.31 30.41 32.89
CA ASN A 561 -23.10 31.22 32.80
C ASN A 561 -22.05 30.79 33.84
N LYS A 562 -22.48 30.47 35.06
CA LYS A 562 -21.59 29.91 36.10
C LYS A 562 -21.01 28.55 35.68
N LEU A 563 -21.83 27.68 35.09
CA LEU A 563 -21.39 26.40 34.56
C LEU A 563 -20.33 26.58 33.45
N TYR A 564 -20.52 27.55 32.56
CA TYR A 564 -19.58 27.86 31.49
C TYR A 564 -18.26 28.44 32.00
N ASP A 565 -18.32 29.41 32.93
CA ASP A 565 -17.15 30.17 33.38
C ASP A 565 -16.30 29.40 34.42
N GLU A 566 -16.92 28.62 35.33
CA GLU A 566 -16.23 27.99 36.48
C GLU A 566 -16.02 26.47 36.35
N GLN A 567 -16.85 25.74 35.60
CA GLN A 567 -16.87 24.25 35.62
C GLN A 567 -16.52 23.59 34.29
N ALA A 568 -16.34 24.37 33.23
CA ALA A 568 -16.07 23.83 31.91
C ALA A 568 -14.56 23.94 31.59
N LYS A 569 -13.95 22.83 31.14
CA LYS A 569 -12.54 22.81 30.72
C LYS A 569 -12.40 23.52 29.37
N GLU A 570 -11.30 24.24 29.21
CA GLU A 570 -10.93 24.84 27.92
C GLU A 570 -10.90 23.76 26.83
N SER A 571 -11.55 24.07 25.71
CA SER A 571 -11.57 23.27 24.48
C SER A 571 -10.86 24.06 23.39
N PHE A 572 -10.43 23.39 22.31
CA PHE A 572 -9.77 24.08 21.19
C PHE A 572 -10.71 24.99 20.38
N ALA A 573 -12.03 24.90 20.59
CA ALA A 573 -13.00 25.86 20.08
C ALA A 573 -13.28 26.91 21.18
N GLU A 574 -12.96 28.19 20.92
CA GLU A 574 -13.02 29.26 21.94
C GLU A 574 -14.41 29.45 22.58
N GLU A 575 -15.46 29.18 21.81
CA GLU A 575 -16.86 29.38 22.19
C GLU A 575 -17.50 28.14 22.83
N PHE A 576 -16.88 26.96 22.68
CA PHE A 576 -17.35 25.72 23.27
C PHE A 576 -16.43 25.30 24.41
N ARG A 577 -17.00 24.77 25.49
CA ARG A 577 -16.21 24.21 26.59
C ARG A 577 -16.73 22.83 26.94
N TYR A 578 -15.81 21.92 27.27
CA TYR A 578 -16.18 20.55 27.60
C TYR A 578 -16.53 20.43 29.08
N MET A 579 -17.71 19.89 29.36
CA MET A 579 -18.24 19.74 30.72
C MET A 579 -18.01 18.32 31.23
N GLN A 580 -16.90 18.13 31.94
CA GLN A 580 -16.62 16.94 32.72
C GLN A 580 -17.22 17.12 34.11
N ASN A 581 -18.42 16.58 34.36
CA ASN A 581 -19.00 16.36 35.70
C ASN A 581 -19.83 17.49 36.35
N SER A 582 -20.54 18.32 35.57
CA SER A 582 -21.64 19.13 36.12
C SER A 582 -22.93 18.30 36.17
N GLY A 583 -23.62 18.23 37.31
CA GLY A 583 -24.73 17.29 37.53
C GLY A 583 -25.88 17.36 36.52
N SER A 584 -26.04 18.46 35.79
CA SER A 584 -27.14 18.71 34.83
C SER A 584 -26.74 18.73 33.35
N ILE A 585 -25.47 18.97 33.02
CA ILE A 585 -24.98 19.03 31.63
C ILE A 585 -23.73 18.15 31.49
N ARG A 586 -23.84 17.13 30.63
CA ARG A 586 -22.75 16.24 30.21
C ARG A 586 -22.55 16.39 28.70
N GLY A 587 -21.35 16.78 28.28
CA GLY A 587 -21.01 17.02 26.87
C GLY A 587 -20.38 18.39 26.67
N TYR A 588 -20.78 19.12 25.62
CA TYR A 588 -20.23 20.44 25.30
C TYR A 588 -21.23 21.55 25.59
N LEU A 589 -20.73 22.67 26.11
CA LEU A 589 -21.51 23.89 26.31
C LEU A 589 -20.91 25.02 25.50
N GLY A 590 -21.66 25.53 24.53
CA GLY A 590 -21.32 26.67 23.70
C GLY A 590 -21.93 27.97 24.22
N LYS A 591 -21.19 29.08 24.18
CA LYS A 591 -21.68 30.42 24.56
C LYS A 591 -21.49 31.40 23.41
N PHE A 592 -22.60 31.92 22.89
CA PHE A 592 -22.62 32.90 21.82
C PHE A 592 -23.27 34.20 22.29
N VAL A 593 -22.54 35.31 22.17
CA VAL A 593 -23.07 36.66 22.45
C VAL A 593 -23.54 37.27 21.14
N VAL A 594 -24.84 37.46 20.97
CA VAL A 594 -25.40 38.01 19.74
C VAL A 594 -25.40 39.54 19.83
N ARG A 595 -24.75 40.18 18.86
CA ARG A 595 -24.58 41.64 18.80
C ARG A 595 -25.03 42.20 17.46
N ASP A 596 -25.53 43.43 17.48
CA ASP A 596 -25.84 44.25 16.32
C ASP A 596 -25.01 45.53 16.38
N GLY A 597 -23.81 45.50 15.78
CA GLY A 597 -22.82 46.56 15.99
C GLY A 597 -22.36 46.61 17.45
N VAL A 598 -22.72 47.68 18.17
CA VAL A 598 -22.31 47.92 19.57
C VAL A 598 -23.33 47.39 20.58
N SER A 599 -24.61 47.28 20.19
CA SER A 599 -25.70 46.85 21.07
C SER A 599 -25.76 45.32 21.17
N ARG A 600 -25.85 44.81 22.41
CA ARG A 600 -26.04 43.38 22.70
C ARG A 600 -27.51 43.03 22.60
N LEU A 601 -27.85 42.09 21.73
CA LEU A 601 -29.24 41.63 21.52
C LEU A 601 -29.63 40.51 22.51
N GLY A 602 -28.69 39.63 22.85
CA GLY A 602 -28.96 38.52 23.77
C GLY A 602 -27.84 37.50 23.83
N TYR A 603 -28.11 36.40 24.53
CA TYR A 603 -27.21 35.26 24.69
C TYR A 603 -27.85 33.99 24.15
N LEU A 604 -27.08 33.24 23.38
CA LEU A 604 -27.44 31.90 22.93
C LEU A 604 -26.45 30.90 23.52
N TYR A 605 -26.95 29.97 24.31
CA TYR A 605 -26.18 28.82 24.75
C TYR A 605 -26.59 27.58 23.96
N VAL A 606 -25.59 26.80 23.57
CA VAL A 606 -25.79 25.53 22.85
C VAL A 606 -25.30 24.41 23.74
N VAL A 607 -26.22 23.58 24.22
CA VAL A 607 -25.89 22.39 25.00
C VAL A 607 -25.87 21.19 24.06
N LEU A 608 -24.74 20.50 23.99
CA LEU A 608 -24.59 19.25 23.25
C LEU A 608 -24.45 18.10 24.24
N ARG A 609 -25.44 17.21 24.29
CA ARG A 609 -25.45 15.99 25.10
C ARG A 609 -25.17 14.78 24.18
N PRO A 610 -24.14 13.95 24.42
CA PRO A 610 -23.88 12.80 23.57
C PRO A 610 -25.05 11.81 23.63
N ARG A 611 -25.57 11.39 22.47
CA ARG A 611 -26.58 10.33 22.38
C ARG A 611 -25.97 9.00 22.79
N LEU A 612 -26.58 8.33 23.75
CA LEU A 612 -26.27 6.94 24.10
C LEU A 612 -26.99 6.02 23.09
N ILE A 613 -26.53 5.98 21.83
CA ILE A 613 -27.08 5.08 20.82
C ILE A 613 -25.95 4.25 20.20
N GLN A 614 -26.10 2.93 20.28
CA GLN A 614 -25.34 1.92 19.55
C GLN A 614 -25.55 2.16 18.05
N ASN A 615 -24.56 2.71 17.34
CA ASN A 615 -24.66 2.91 15.90
C ASN A 615 -23.80 1.88 15.15
N GLU A 616 -24.49 0.96 14.48
CA GLU A 616 -24.01 0.13 13.36
C GLU A 616 -23.75 0.95 12.06
N ASN A 617 -23.66 2.28 12.11
CA ASN A 617 -23.60 3.09 10.91
C ASN A 617 -22.18 3.18 10.32
N ARG A 618 -21.91 2.25 9.41
CA ARG A 618 -20.72 2.17 8.55
C ARG A 618 -20.59 3.32 7.52
N PHE A 619 -21.53 4.27 7.47
CA PHE A 619 -21.63 5.27 6.41
C PHE A 619 -20.89 6.59 6.71
N ASP A 620 -20.63 6.91 7.97
CA ASP A 620 -20.01 8.19 8.35
C ASP A 620 -18.57 8.29 7.81
N GLU A 621 -17.84 7.16 7.73
CA GLU A 621 -16.47 7.10 7.20
C GLU A 621 -16.38 7.45 5.69
N ILE A 622 -17.49 7.32 4.93
CA ILE A 622 -17.53 7.59 3.48
C ILE A 622 -17.66 9.10 3.20
N LEU A 623 -18.09 9.91 4.17
CA LEU A 623 -18.33 11.35 3.99
C LEU A 623 -17.27 12.23 4.65
N VAL A 624 -16.29 11.63 5.34
CA VAL A 624 -15.18 12.36 5.95
C VAL A 624 -14.11 12.65 4.89
N GLU A 625 -13.65 13.90 4.87
CA GLU A 625 -12.62 14.37 3.96
C GLU A 625 -11.22 13.93 4.46
N GLY A 626 -10.42 13.37 3.55
CA GLY A 626 -9.05 12.94 3.81
C GLY A 626 -8.84 11.43 3.91
N ASN A 627 -7.61 11.00 3.64
CA ASN A 627 -7.18 9.60 3.66
C ASN A 627 -6.91 9.06 5.08
N ALA A 628 -7.28 9.79 6.13
CA ALA A 628 -6.93 9.47 7.51
C ALA A 628 -7.57 8.16 8.03
N PHE A 629 -8.60 7.67 7.33
CA PHE A 629 -9.29 6.40 7.61
C PHE A 629 -9.01 5.31 6.56
N GLY A 630 -8.21 5.62 5.53
CA GLY A 630 -7.91 4.72 4.40
C GLY A 630 -6.70 3.82 4.60
N LYS A 631 -6.09 3.80 5.79
CA LYS A 631 -5.33 2.61 6.19
C LYS A 631 -6.39 1.56 6.47
N GLN A 632 -6.48 0.51 5.64
CA GLN A 632 -7.17 -0.73 6.02
C GLN A 632 -6.90 -0.95 7.50
N LYS A 633 -7.93 -1.14 8.33
CA LYS A 633 -7.76 -1.51 9.73
C LYS A 633 -6.93 -2.80 9.72
N GLU A 634 -5.61 -2.67 9.81
CA GLU A 634 -4.65 -3.76 9.60
C GLU A 634 -4.92 -4.90 10.59
N TYR A 635 -5.52 -4.52 11.73
CA TYR A 635 -6.10 -5.41 12.72
C TYR A 635 -7.55 -4.98 13.00
N GLU A 636 -8.50 -5.90 12.79
CA GLU A 636 -9.90 -5.77 13.20
C GLU A 636 -9.97 -5.98 14.73
N TYR A 637 -9.66 -4.93 15.48
CA TYR A 637 -9.82 -4.97 16.93
C TYR A 637 -11.29 -4.88 17.31
N SER A 638 -11.70 -5.75 18.23
CA SER A 638 -12.85 -5.44 19.06
C SER A 638 -12.40 -4.47 20.15
N TYR A 639 -13.19 -3.46 20.48
CA TYR A 639 -12.87 -2.58 21.60
C TYR A 639 -14.11 -2.07 22.29
N ALA A 640 -13.97 -1.82 23.59
CA ALA A 640 -14.96 -1.16 24.42
C ALA A 640 -14.35 0.01 25.16
N VAL A 641 -15.15 1.05 25.35
CA VAL A 641 -14.83 2.23 26.15
C VAL A 641 -15.78 2.25 27.33
N TYR A 642 -15.21 2.25 28.53
CA TYR A 642 -15.91 2.37 29.79
C TYR A 642 -15.65 3.73 30.42
N LYS A 643 -16.67 4.25 31.07
CA LYS A 643 -16.58 5.44 31.92
C LYS A 643 -17.21 5.12 33.27
N ASP A 644 -16.51 5.38 34.36
CA ASP A 644 -16.97 5.06 35.71
C ASP A 644 -17.45 3.60 35.84
N LYS A 645 -16.69 2.68 35.22
CA LYS A 645 -16.97 1.23 35.11
C LYS A 645 -18.22 0.84 34.29
N LYS A 646 -18.93 1.78 33.67
CA LYS A 646 -20.07 1.48 32.79
C LYS A 646 -19.67 1.56 31.32
N LEU A 647 -20.16 0.63 30.52
CA LEU A 647 -19.92 0.59 29.08
C LEU A 647 -20.56 1.80 28.40
N VAL A 648 -19.75 2.59 27.71
CA VAL A 648 -20.19 3.75 26.92
C VAL A 648 -20.27 3.40 25.44
N TYR A 649 -19.27 2.67 24.95
CA TYR A 649 -19.13 2.35 23.54
C TYR A 649 -18.52 0.97 23.37
N GLN A 650 -18.96 0.23 22.37
CA GLN A 650 -18.34 -1.04 21.95
C GLN A 650 -18.35 -1.18 20.43
N ASN A 651 -17.37 -1.89 19.89
CA ASN A 651 -17.25 -2.20 18.46
C ASN A 651 -16.49 -3.51 18.27
N GLY A 652 -16.81 -4.26 17.22
CA GLY A 652 -16.20 -5.55 16.88
C GLY A 652 -16.98 -6.77 17.37
N ASP A 653 -16.36 -7.94 17.23
CA ASP A 653 -16.98 -9.26 17.40
C ASP A 653 -17.04 -9.72 18.86
N TYR A 654 -16.21 -9.15 19.74
CA TYR A 654 -16.21 -9.49 21.17
C TYR A 654 -17.36 -8.82 21.91
N ALA A 655 -18.20 -9.61 22.59
CA ALA A 655 -19.29 -9.11 23.43
C ALA A 655 -18.76 -8.63 24.78
N TYR A 656 -18.83 -7.32 25.02
CA TYR A 656 -18.34 -6.71 26.26
C TYR A 656 -19.44 -6.65 27.34
N SER A 657 -19.05 -6.85 28.59
CA SER A 657 -19.94 -6.68 29.74
C SER A 657 -20.39 -5.22 29.88
N ILE A 658 -21.62 -4.98 30.34
CA ILE A 658 -22.15 -3.64 30.62
C ILE A 658 -21.36 -2.96 31.74
N ILE A 659 -20.77 -3.76 32.64
CA ILE A 659 -19.96 -3.29 33.76
C ILE A 659 -18.54 -3.85 33.59
N ASN A 660 -17.55 -2.96 33.68
CA ASN A 660 -16.14 -3.35 33.69
C ASN A 660 -15.80 -4.08 35.00
N THR A 661 -15.53 -5.38 34.91
CA THR A 661 -15.07 -6.24 36.00
C THR A 661 -13.54 -6.42 36.04
N TRP A 662 -12.83 -6.00 34.99
CA TRP A 662 -11.39 -6.19 34.82
C TRP A 662 -10.52 -5.16 35.57
N GLY A 663 -11.17 -4.21 36.25
CA GLY A 663 -10.50 -3.17 37.05
C GLY A 663 -9.97 -2.01 36.22
N GLU A 664 -9.10 -1.22 36.85
CA GLU A 664 -8.46 -0.04 36.26
C GLU A 664 -6.94 -0.25 36.17
N SER A 665 -6.32 0.43 35.22
CA SER A 665 -4.87 0.45 35.06
C SER A 665 -4.37 1.88 35.22
N ASP A 666 -3.65 2.17 36.30
CA ASP A 666 -3.14 3.53 36.59
C ASP A 666 -2.10 4.00 35.55
N GLY A 667 -2.55 4.37 34.34
CA GLY A 667 -1.71 4.77 33.20
C GLY A 667 -0.92 3.65 32.51
N ASN A 668 -0.82 2.45 33.08
CA ASN A 668 -0.07 1.32 32.51
C ASN A 668 -0.93 0.43 31.60
N PHE A 669 -0.31 -0.23 30.61
CA PHE A 669 -1.00 -1.23 29.79
C PHE A 669 -1.03 -2.59 30.50
N LYS A 670 -2.20 -3.18 30.71
CA LYS A 670 -2.36 -4.54 31.26
C LYS A 670 -2.89 -5.49 30.19
N TYR A 671 -2.29 -6.65 30.05
CA TYR A 671 -2.76 -7.73 29.17
C TYR A 671 -3.39 -8.86 29.99
N PHE A 672 -4.49 -9.41 29.51
CA PHE A 672 -5.11 -10.62 30.04
C PHE A 672 -5.79 -11.41 28.93
N THR A 673 -6.03 -12.70 29.17
CA THR A 673 -6.66 -13.60 28.20
C THR A 673 -7.97 -14.14 28.77
N GLU A 674 -9.04 -14.04 27.99
CA GLU A 674 -10.37 -14.51 28.37
C GLU A 674 -11.14 -14.93 27.10
N ASN A 675 -11.90 -16.02 27.15
CA ASN A 675 -12.75 -16.50 26.05
C ASN A 675 -12.04 -16.64 24.68
N GLU A 676 -10.76 -17.04 24.65
CA GLU A 676 -9.91 -17.12 23.43
C GLU A 676 -9.56 -15.75 22.80
N PHE A 677 -9.72 -14.65 23.55
CA PHE A 677 -9.29 -13.31 23.18
C PHE A 677 -8.17 -12.82 24.10
N SER A 678 -7.20 -12.15 23.49
CA SER A 678 -6.20 -11.35 24.18
C SER A 678 -6.73 -9.93 24.34
N HIS A 679 -6.89 -9.49 25.57
CA HIS A 679 -7.40 -8.17 25.94
C HIS A 679 -6.24 -7.27 26.40
N LEU A 680 -6.28 -6.00 25.97
CA LEU A 680 -5.43 -4.92 26.43
C LEU A 680 -6.31 -3.89 27.15
N LEU A 681 -6.00 -3.62 28.41
CA LEU A 681 -6.68 -2.63 29.23
C LEU A 681 -5.78 -1.41 29.40
N TYR A 682 -6.35 -0.23 29.13
CA TYR A 682 -5.72 1.07 29.29
C TYR A 682 -6.71 2.03 29.94
N THR A 683 -6.35 2.61 31.09
CA THR A 683 -7.16 3.63 31.78
C THR A 683 -6.42 4.96 31.80
N ASN A 684 -7.07 6.00 31.31
CA ASN A 684 -6.56 7.37 31.35
C ASN A 684 -6.88 7.99 32.73
N PRO A 685 -6.05 8.91 33.28
CA PRO A 685 -6.37 9.73 34.46
C PRO A 685 -7.75 10.42 34.48
N GLN A 686 -8.47 10.47 33.36
CA GLN A 686 -9.85 10.96 33.27
C GLN A 686 -10.93 9.86 33.51
N LEU A 687 -10.58 8.72 34.12
CA LEU A 687 -11.47 7.58 34.44
C LEU A 687 -12.15 6.94 33.20
N LEU A 688 -11.52 7.08 32.03
CA LEU A 688 -11.90 6.38 30.81
C LEU A 688 -11.04 5.12 30.67
N THR A 689 -11.66 3.96 30.72
CA THR A 689 -10.99 2.67 30.51
C THR A 689 -11.33 2.14 29.13
N VAL A 690 -10.32 1.92 28.31
CA VAL A 690 -10.45 1.28 27.00
C VAL A 690 -9.95 -0.15 27.11
N VAL A 691 -10.79 -1.09 26.68
CA VAL A 691 -10.45 -2.50 26.54
C VAL A 691 -10.39 -2.83 25.07
N VAL A 692 -9.24 -3.24 24.56
CA VAL A 692 -9.03 -3.62 23.16
C VAL A 692 -8.75 -5.11 23.07
N SER A 693 -9.53 -5.85 22.31
CA SER A 693 -9.55 -7.32 22.27
C SER A 693 -9.27 -7.85 20.88
N LYS A 694 -8.48 -8.91 20.80
CA LYS A 694 -8.11 -9.60 19.56
C LYS A 694 -8.16 -11.10 19.76
N SER A 695 -8.73 -11.82 18.79
CA SER A 695 -8.77 -13.29 18.80
C SER A 695 -7.35 -13.89 18.81
N GLU A 696 -7.14 -14.88 19.66
CA GLU A 696 -5.85 -15.48 19.94
C GLU A 696 -5.64 -16.78 19.16
N ASN A 697 -5.21 -16.68 17.89
CA ASN A 697 -4.98 -17.84 17.01
C ASN A 697 -3.49 -18.06 16.69
N HIS A 698 -2.60 -18.04 17.70
CA HIS A 698 -1.14 -18.07 17.47
C HIS A 698 -0.65 -19.31 16.70
N LEU A 699 -1.11 -20.50 17.07
CA LEU A 699 -0.64 -21.76 16.45
C LEU A 699 -1.14 -21.89 15.00
N SER A 700 -2.43 -21.63 14.78
CA SER A 700 -3.05 -21.71 13.45
C SER A 700 -2.39 -20.74 12.47
N GLN A 701 -2.12 -19.49 12.89
CA GLN A 701 -1.46 -18.49 12.04
C GLN A 701 -0.01 -18.88 11.71
N THR A 702 0.73 -19.44 12.68
CA THR A 702 2.12 -19.89 12.46
C THR A 702 2.18 -21.09 11.50
N ILE A 703 1.30 -22.08 11.69
CA ILE A 703 1.22 -23.26 10.83
C ILE A 703 0.72 -22.87 9.43
N GLY A 704 -0.21 -21.92 9.33
CA GLY A 704 -0.67 -21.34 8.07
C GLY A 704 0.47 -20.69 7.28
N LEU A 705 1.27 -19.85 7.94
CA LEU A 705 2.45 -19.21 7.33
C LEU A 705 3.53 -20.20 6.92
N PHE A 706 3.81 -21.18 7.76
CA PHE A 706 4.70 -22.29 7.40
C PHE A 706 4.20 -23.02 6.15
N SER A 707 2.93 -23.42 6.12
CA SER A 707 2.34 -24.19 5.03
C SER A 707 2.33 -23.41 3.72
N PHE A 708 2.05 -22.11 3.77
CA PHE A 708 2.07 -21.23 2.61
C PHE A 708 3.47 -21.09 2.00
N ILE A 709 4.49 -20.81 2.82
CA ILE A 709 5.88 -20.69 2.37
C ILE A 709 6.38 -22.05 1.84
N PHE A 710 6.11 -23.13 2.57
CA PHE A 710 6.49 -24.48 2.19
C PHE A 710 5.88 -24.88 0.84
N THR A 711 4.59 -24.61 0.64
CA THR A 711 3.91 -24.88 -0.63
C THR A 711 4.51 -24.05 -1.77
N GLY A 712 4.75 -22.75 -1.55
CA GLY A 712 5.40 -21.89 -2.54
C GLY A 712 6.79 -22.41 -2.94
N CYS A 713 7.65 -22.72 -1.97
CA CYS A 713 8.99 -23.24 -2.21
C CYS A 713 8.98 -24.61 -2.89
N THR A 714 8.06 -25.51 -2.53
CA THR A 714 7.94 -26.83 -3.16
C THR A 714 7.43 -26.74 -4.60
N VAL A 715 6.45 -25.87 -4.89
CA VAL A 715 6.02 -25.60 -6.27
C VAL A 715 7.17 -25.07 -7.11
N VAL A 716 7.95 -24.11 -6.60
CA VAL A 716 9.14 -23.60 -7.31
C VAL A 716 10.16 -24.72 -7.54
N LEU A 717 10.42 -25.57 -6.54
CA LEU A 717 11.30 -26.73 -6.70
C LEU A 717 10.80 -27.68 -7.78
N ILE A 718 9.51 -28.01 -7.80
CA ILE A 718 8.88 -28.88 -8.81
C ILE A 718 9.02 -28.26 -10.20
N LEU A 719 8.78 -26.96 -10.35
CA LEU A 719 8.95 -26.24 -11.62
C LEU A 719 10.40 -26.28 -12.10
N VAL A 720 11.38 -26.07 -11.21
CA VAL A 720 12.80 -26.18 -11.55
C VAL A 720 13.17 -27.63 -11.95
N LEU A 721 12.61 -28.63 -11.28
CA LEU A 721 12.81 -30.05 -11.61
C LEU A 721 12.15 -30.43 -12.94
N LEU A 722 10.94 -29.95 -13.23
CA LEU A 722 10.26 -30.14 -14.51
C LEU A 722 11.05 -29.47 -15.65
N MET A 723 11.52 -28.24 -15.43
CA MET A 723 12.42 -27.56 -16.36
C MET A 723 13.71 -28.37 -16.57
N PHE A 724 14.28 -28.95 -15.51
CA PHE A 724 15.45 -29.82 -15.62
C PHE A 724 15.18 -31.10 -16.44
N VAL A 725 14.03 -31.75 -16.22
CA VAL A 725 13.64 -32.98 -16.92
C VAL A 725 13.36 -32.69 -18.40
N THR A 726 12.63 -31.63 -18.71
CA THR A 726 12.33 -31.23 -20.09
C THR A 726 13.60 -30.94 -20.87
N LEU A 727 14.51 -30.11 -20.32
CA LEU A 727 15.80 -29.79 -20.95
C LEU A 727 16.72 -31.00 -21.15
N ASN A 728 16.52 -32.09 -20.39
CA ASN A 728 17.28 -33.32 -20.51
C ASN A 728 16.55 -34.46 -21.23
N SER A 729 15.32 -34.22 -21.68
CA SER A 729 14.50 -35.21 -22.38
C SER A 729 15.15 -35.67 -23.69
N GLN A 730 14.93 -36.94 -24.06
CA GLN A 730 15.41 -37.49 -25.33
C GLN A 730 14.79 -36.78 -26.53
N TRP A 731 13.55 -36.30 -26.39
CA TRP A 731 12.84 -35.51 -27.39
C TRP A 731 13.60 -34.22 -27.78
N LEU A 732 14.08 -33.45 -26.81
CA LEU A 732 14.87 -32.23 -27.07
C LEU A 732 16.27 -32.52 -27.62
N LYS A 733 16.87 -33.66 -27.23
CA LYS A 733 18.18 -34.10 -27.75
C LYS A 733 18.10 -34.54 -29.22
N GLN A 734 16.99 -35.16 -29.63
CA GLN A 734 16.77 -35.61 -31.01
C GLN A 734 16.55 -34.46 -32.00
N ARG A 735 15.90 -33.36 -31.59
CA ARG A 735 15.59 -32.23 -32.48
C ARG A 735 16.77 -31.28 -32.80
N LYS A 736 18.02 -31.62 -32.45
CA LYS A 736 19.23 -30.75 -32.52
C LYS A 736 19.12 -29.39 -31.77
N ILE A 737 17.96 -29.03 -31.22
CA ILE A 737 17.70 -27.84 -30.39
C ILE A 737 18.55 -27.87 -29.11
N ALA A 738 18.84 -29.06 -28.55
CA ALA A 738 19.73 -29.21 -27.40
C ALA A 738 21.19 -28.73 -27.64
N ASN A 739 21.59 -28.51 -28.89
CA ASN A 739 22.92 -27.99 -29.24
C ASN A 739 22.99 -26.46 -29.32
N VAL A 740 21.86 -25.76 -29.18
CA VAL A 740 21.87 -24.29 -29.07
C VAL A 740 22.64 -23.90 -27.81
N LYS A 741 23.66 -23.04 -27.96
CA LYS A 741 24.54 -22.58 -26.86
C LYS A 741 23.74 -22.03 -25.67
N PHE A 742 22.62 -21.37 -25.92
CA PHE A 742 21.71 -20.86 -24.90
C PHE A 742 21.06 -21.97 -24.06
N ILE A 743 20.54 -23.02 -24.70
CA ILE A 743 19.92 -24.16 -23.99
C ILE A 743 20.96 -24.95 -23.19
N GLN A 744 22.18 -25.11 -23.72
CA GLN A 744 23.29 -25.68 -22.97
C GLN A 744 23.70 -24.82 -21.77
N TRP A 745 23.66 -23.49 -21.92
CA TRP A 745 23.94 -22.55 -20.84
C TRP A 745 22.89 -22.65 -19.72
N ILE A 746 21.59 -22.62 -20.06
CA ILE A 746 20.48 -22.82 -19.11
C ILE A 746 20.64 -24.16 -18.39
N ARG A 747 20.81 -25.25 -19.13
CA ARG A 747 20.97 -26.61 -18.57
C ARG A 747 22.13 -26.68 -17.57
N ASN A 748 23.27 -26.09 -17.91
CA ASN A 748 24.45 -26.08 -17.04
C ASN A 748 24.25 -25.25 -15.76
N ASN A 749 23.49 -24.16 -15.83
CA ASN A 749 23.18 -23.35 -14.65
C ASN A 749 22.14 -24.04 -13.75
N ILE A 750 21.13 -24.69 -14.33
CA ILE A 750 20.15 -25.47 -13.56
C ILE A 750 20.81 -26.66 -12.86
N LEU A 751 21.70 -27.38 -13.54
CA LEU A 751 22.48 -28.47 -12.93
C LEU A 751 23.24 -28.00 -11.68
N LYS A 752 23.78 -26.79 -11.72
CA LYS A 752 24.52 -26.19 -10.60
C LYS A 752 23.61 -25.67 -9.50
N LEU A 753 22.47 -25.09 -9.85
CA LEU A 753 21.43 -24.65 -8.91
C LEU A 753 20.90 -25.86 -8.14
N LEU A 754 20.56 -26.93 -8.86
CA LEU A 754 20.19 -28.23 -8.30
C LEU A 754 21.39 -29.02 -7.78
N MET A 755 22.60 -28.46 -7.80
CA MET A 755 23.83 -29.07 -7.27
C MET A 755 24.05 -30.54 -7.70
N ILE A 756 23.60 -30.92 -8.89
CA ILE A 756 23.69 -32.27 -9.48
C ILE A 756 25.01 -32.38 -10.24
N ASP A 757 25.84 -33.36 -9.88
CA ASP A 757 27.02 -33.71 -10.66
C ASP A 757 26.62 -34.43 -11.95
N SER A 758 27.36 -34.20 -13.05
CA SER A 758 27.03 -34.76 -14.37
C SER A 758 26.86 -36.29 -14.37
N ASN A 759 27.58 -36.96 -13.47
CA ASN A 759 27.58 -38.42 -13.34
C ASN A 759 26.31 -38.95 -12.64
N GLN A 760 25.56 -38.08 -11.94
CA GLN A 760 24.32 -38.44 -11.22
C GLN A 760 23.05 -38.21 -12.05
N ILE A 761 23.16 -37.63 -13.25
CA ILE A 761 22.03 -37.31 -14.12
C ILE A 761 21.22 -38.57 -14.49
N VAL A 762 21.90 -39.70 -14.72
CA VAL A 762 21.25 -40.97 -15.08
C VAL A 762 20.44 -41.55 -13.92
N LEU A 763 20.98 -41.48 -12.69
CA LEU A 763 20.33 -41.97 -11.46
C LEU A 763 19.13 -41.12 -11.04
N ILE A 764 19.17 -39.81 -11.32
CA ILE A 764 18.07 -38.89 -11.01
C ILE A 764 16.93 -39.05 -12.01
N ARG A 765 17.24 -39.31 -13.30
CA ARG A 765 16.21 -39.57 -14.32
C ARG A 765 15.36 -40.79 -13.96
N THR A 766 15.98 -41.89 -13.54
CA THR A 766 15.25 -43.11 -13.15
C THR A 766 14.47 -42.93 -11.86
N ARG A 767 15.00 -42.19 -10.88
CA ARG A 767 14.31 -41.91 -9.61
C ARG A 767 13.15 -40.93 -9.77
N ILE A 768 13.28 -39.88 -10.58
CA ILE A 768 12.18 -38.95 -10.86
C ILE A 768 11.07 -39.67 -11.64
N GLN A 769 11.41 -40.49 -12.64
CA GLN A 769 10.40 -41.32 -13.32
C GLN A 769 9.70 -42.26 -12.34
N SER A 770 10.44 -42.92 -11.45
CA SER A 770 9.86 -43.77 -10.41
C SER A 770 8.98 -43.00 -9.41
N SER A 771 9.36 -41.79 -9.00
CA SER A 771 8.57 -40.95 -8.09
C SER A 771 7.32 -40.39 -8.75
N ILE A 772 7.38 -40.01 -10.03
CA ILE A 772 6.20 -39.57 -10.80
C ILE A 772 5.25 -40.75 -11.00
N ILE A 773 5.77 -41.93 -11.35
CA ILE A 773 4.96 -43.15 -11.44
C ILE A 773 4.32 -43.46 -10.08
N PHE A 774 5.08 -43.35 -8.98
CA PHE A 774 4.56 -43.57 -7.63
C PHE A 774 3.46 -42.57 -7.27
N ILE A 775 3.65 -41.27 -7.54
CA ILE A 775 2.65 -40.22 -7.32
C ILE A 775 1.39 -40.53 -8.12
N VAL A 776 1.51 -40.78 -9.43
CA VAL A 776 0.39 -41.13 -10.32
C VAL A 776 -0.34 -42.39 -9.84
N PHE A 777 0.40 -43.40 -9.39
CA PHE A 777 -0.16 -44.63 -8.86
C PHE A 777 -0.89 -44.39 -7.54
N THR A 778 -0.31 -43.62 -6.61
CA THR A 778 -0.99 -43.24 -5.36
C THR A 778 -2.23 -42.39 -5.59
N THR A 779 -2.26 -41.51 -6.61
CA THR A 779 -3.44 -40.71 -6.97
C THR A 779 -4.48 -41.45 -7.82
N LEU A 780 -4.19 -42.69 -8.24
CA LEU A 780 -5.15 -43.59 -8.90
C LEU A 780 -5.74 -44.61 -7.92
N VAL A 781 -5.05 -44.85 -6.80
CA VAL A 781 -5.46 -45.78 -5.74
C VAL A 781 -6.27 -45.08 -4.64
N PHE A 782 -6.09 -43.77 -4.47
CA PHE A 782 -7.01 -42.85 -3.77
C PHE A 782 -7.85 -42.10 -4.81
#